data_AF-A0A359HAB5-F1
#
_entry.id   AF-A0A359HAB5-F1
#
_cell.length_a   1.000
_cell.length_b   1.000
_cell.length_c   1.000
_cell.angle_alpha   90.00
_cell.angle_beta   90.00
_cell.angle_gamma   90.00
#
_symmetry.space_group_name_H-M   'P 1'
#
loop_
_entity.id
_entity.type
_entity.pdbx_description
1 polymer ?
#
loop_
_entity_poly.entity_id
_entity_poly.type
_entity_poly.pdbx_seq_one_letter_code
_entity_poly.pdbx_strand_id
1 'polypeptide(L)'
;MIQEVRVTNSPDAGDPVGNGLLYDINAFLGINSIAGIRTAKIYRFENIDEKQADLLAQKLLAEEVFQLYSLNAPVLQGAQRVVEVAYKPGVMNPEAASLLKAASDLGVYADAAGSSREYAFYGEEIKESDIRAVIDHLLVNTTVERVVEKAPLSLIIRGNPTSSETIPVAQMDDRQLMDLSSEKLFLNLEEMRLIQSYFKKAGRNPTDCEIETIAQTWSEHCSHKTFKAKLIVNGEEKTPLLKRLQQATSETRHPLVLSAFADNSGVMDFYDGWAICGKVETHNSPSAIEPYGGAMTGSGGVFRDVLGTGQGAKVIASTDIFCFAHPDTPGEEIPPGCLHPHYLLRRVVAGVKDYGNRMGIPTNNGSVHFHRDFRAKPTIIVGAYGILPRERCAKGQPQVGDLVLAIGGRTGRDGIHGATFSSGEMTERTTEVNSSAVQIGHPIEEKRVSDAIIKASLAGLIRAVTDCGAGGFSSAIGEMGSQTGVEVALEKAPLKYPGLKPWEIWVSESQERMVLAVAPENLESVLEICNLLNVEVSVLGQFKDSKKLVVTYHGETICDLQMSFLHDGLPQRVMKASFKKKECADNKSIPLPNDLPLVYQRVMGHPNVCSKEPIVRMYDHGVQGSCCLPPFAGISGDCPNDSVVLKPLLGYPYGMVISHGLNPVLNTIDPYHGSLWAAAEAVSNAVAAGANPEEMVLIDNFIWPFPDEESLGDLDRAVDACVDFVQATGMPFISGKDSLSSTYRGSDGTLLKIPPVLCVSVFGRIADVQKTVSADFKRTGSSIILVGKRELEQMGGSAYYDLEGLEGPLPAIDLNTLGLTFKKLHQAIIKGQILACHDISEGGVAAALAEMCFGGGIGATITIENKTRPDYFLFNETAGCFLVEMDSETDYNAVFSGVPHIKIGDTTSKREISFFAGGSELFRVDLGLLIEPWKGLMQKVFNA
;
A
#
# COMPACT_ATOMS: atom_id res chain seq x y z
N MET A 1 -23.67 -33.48 11.15
CA MET A 1 -23.46 -33.98 9.77
C MET A 1 -23.14 -32.78 8.90
N ILE A 2 -22.17 -32.88 7.98
CA ILE A 2 -21.82 -31.78 7.08
C ILE A 2 -22.54 -32.00 5.75
N GLN A 3 -23.25 -30.99 5.26
CA GLN A 3 -23.80 -30.95 3.91
C GLN A 3 -22.87 -30.14 3.01
N GLU A 4 -22.60 -30.64 1.80
CA GLU A 4 -21.77 -29.98 0.79
C GLU A 4 -22.63 -29.56 -0.41
N VAL A 5 -22.53 -28.29 -0.80
CA VAL A 5 -23.11 -27.75 -2.03
C VAL A 5 -21.97 -27.34 -2.95
N ARG A 6 -21.86 -27.97 -4.13
CA ARG A 6 -20.87 -27.58 -5.15
C ARG A 6 -21.55 -26.74 -6.22
N VAL A 7 -20.94 -25.63 -6.59
CA VAL A 7 -21.48 -24.68 -7.59
C VAL A 7 -20.41 -24.40 -8.64
N THR A 8 -20.74 -24.60 -9.92
CA THR A 8 -19.88 -24.28 -11.06
C THR A 8 -20.65 -23.46 -12.09
N ASN A 9 -19.95 -22.67 -12.90
CA ASN A 9 -20.58 -22.04 -14.04
C ASN A 9 -21.03 -23.10 -15.05
N SER A 10 -22.14 -22.83 -15.74
CA SER A 10 -22.56 -23.64 -16.88
C SER A 10 -21.50 -23.60 -17.99
N PRO A 11 -21.41 -24.65 -18.85
CA PRO A 11 -20.46 -24.66 -19.97
C PRO A 11 -20.52 -23.42 -20.85
N ASP A 12 -21.71 -22.87 -21.10
CA ASP A 12 -21.92 -21.71 -21.97
C ASP A 12 -21.49 -20.39 -21.35
N ALA A 13 -21.46 -20.30 -20.01
CA ALA A 13 -21.05 -19.09 -19.29
C ALA A 13 -19.52 -18.93 -19.18
N GLY A 14 -18.76 -19.98 -19.53
CA GLY A 14 -17.31 -20.01 -19.38
C GLY A 14 -16.84 -20.04 -17.91
N ASP A 15 -15.53 -20.14 -17.73
CA ASP A 15 -14.91 -20.14 -16.40
C ASP A 15 -13.69 -19.20 -16.38
N PRO A 16 -13.90 -17.91 -16.04
CA PRO A 16 -12.80 -16.94 -15.99
C PRO A 16 -11.68 -17.33 -15.02
N VAL A 17 -12.01 -18.01 -13.91
CA VAL A 17 -11.01 -18.44 -12.93
C VAL A 17 -10.17 -19.58 -13.49
N GLY A 18 -10.83 -20.58 -14.09
CA GLY A 18 -10.15 -21.69 -14.76
C GLY A 18 -9.29 -21.22 -15.94
N ASN A 19 -9.84 -20.33 -16.77
CA ASN A 19 -9.14 -19.76 -17.92
C ASN A 19 -7.93 -18.91 -17.51
N GLY A 20 -8.06 -18.12 -16.43
CA GLY A 20 -6.94 -17.34 -15.89
C GLY A 20 -5.81 -18.23 -15.37
N LEU A 21 -6.13 -19.30 -14.65
CA LEU A 21 -5.13 -20.27 -14.20
C LEU A 21 -4.49 -21.00 -15.38
N LEU A 22 -5.26 -21.39 -16.39
CA LEU A 22 -4.73 -22.02 -17.60
C LEU A 22 -3.77 -21.10 -18.35
N TYR A 23 -4.10 -19.80 -18.44
CA TYR A 23 -3.19 -18.80 -18.99
C TYR A 23 -1.87 -18.76 -18.22
N ASP A 24 -1.92 -18.67 -16.89
CA ASP A 24 -0.72 -18.61 -16.05
C ASP A 24 0.12 -19.90 -16.21
N ILE A 25 -0.51 -21.07 -16.28
CA ILE A 25 0.18 -22.35 -16.51
C ILE A 25 0.94 -22.35 -17.84
N ASN A 26 0.29 -21.92 -18.92
CA ASN A 26 0.91 -21.91 -20.25
C ASN A 26 1.99 -20.84 -20.36
N ALA A 27 1.70 -19.62 -19.92
CA ALA A 27 2.57 -18.46 -20.08
C ALA A 27 3.78 -18.51 -19.14
N PHE A 28 3.61 -19.03 -17.92
CA PHE A 28 4.65 -19.00 -16.89
C PHE A 28 5.32 -20.35 -16.65
N LEU A 29 4.55 -21.45 -16.55
CA LEU A 29 5.14 -22.78 -16.32
C LEU A 29 5.51 -23.50 -17.62
N GLY A 30 5.02 -23.03 -18.78
CA GLY A 30 5.26 -23.68 -20.08
C GLY A 30 4.63 -25.07 -20.21
N ILE A 31 3.64 -25.38 -19.35
CA ILE A 31 2.99 -26.70 -19.31
C ILE A 31 1.82 -26.71 -20.29
N ASN A 32 2.03 -27.29 -21.47
CA ASN A 32 1.00 -27.37 -22.52
C ASN A 32 0.17 -28.67 -22.48
N SER A 33 0.45 -29.59 -21.55
CA SER A 33 -0.28 -30.87 -21.37
C SER A 33 -1.70 -30.65 -20.81
N ILE A 34 -1.92 -29.53 -20.14
CA ILE A 34 -3.23 -29.11 -19.61
C ILE A 34 -3.91 -28.26 -20.67
N ALA A 35 -4.98 -28.78 -21.27
CA ALA A 35 -5.74 -28.14 -22.35
C ALA A 35 -6.97 -27.36 -21.84
N GLY A 36 -7.43 -27.60 -20.61
CA GLY A 36 -8.60 -26.95 -20.05
C GLY A 36 -8.65 -27.05 -18.53
N ILE A 37 -9.25 -26.05 -17.89
CA ILE A 37 -9.51 -26.05 -16.45
C ILE A 37 -10.94 -25.60 -16.19
N ARG A 38 -11.62 -26.31 -15.29
CA ARG A 38 -12.92 -25.91 -14.75
C ARG A 38 -12.84 -25.85 -13.24
N THR A 39 -13.62 -24.96 -12.65
CA THR A 39 -13.65 -24.71 -11.21
C THR A 39 -15.05 -24.85 -10.66
N ALA A 40 -15.14 -25.27 -9.40
CA ALA A 40 -16.37 -25.27 -8.64
C ALA A 40 -16.10 -24.72 -7.23
N LYS A 41 -16.96 -23.83 -6.75
CA LYS A 41 -16.97 -23.48 -5.33
C LYS A 41 -17.67 -24.58 -4.56
N ILE A 42 -17.13 -24.94 -3.40
CA ILE A 42 -17.77 -25.85 -2.46
C ILE A 42 -18.15 -25.04 -1.24
N TYR A 43 -19.41 -25.14 -0.85
CA TYR A 43 -19.93 -24.59 0.40
C TYR A 43 -20.29 -25.75 1.34
N ARG A 44 -19.86 -25.65 2.59
CA ARG A 44 -20.11 -26.66 3.62
C ARG A 44 -20.88 -26.05 4.77
N PHE A 45 -21.89 -26.75 5.25
CA PHE A 45 -22.68 -26.38 6.41
C PHE A 45 -22.77 -27.54 7.39
N GLU A 46 -22.46 -27.29 8.66
CA GLU A 46 -22.54 -28.30 9.72
C GLU A 46 -23.87 -28.21 10.47
N ASN A 47 -24.48 -29.37 10.73
CA ASN A 47 -25.71 -29.57 11.50
C ASN A 47 -26.98 -28.98 10.86
N ILE A 48 -27.05 -29.07 9.52
CA ILE A 48 -28.30 -28.90 8.76
C ILE A 48 -28.67 -30.20 8.01
N ASP A 49 -29.93 -30.33 7.62
CA ASP A 49 -30.40 -31.42 6.78
C ASP A 49 -30.26 -31.12 5.28
N GLU A 50 -30.46 -32.15 4.44
CA GLU A 50 -30.31 -32.05 2.98
C GLU A 50 -31.35 -31.12 2.34
N LYS A 51 -32.56 -30.99 2.90
CA LYS A 51 -33.59 -30.07 2.37
C LYS A 51 -33.20 -28.63 2.64
N GLN A 52 -32.63 -28.35 3.80
CA GLN A 52 -32.07 -27.05 4.12
C GLN A 52 -30.89 -26.72 3.20
N ALA A 53 -30.00 -27.68 2.95
CA ALA A 53 -28.89 -27.50 2.01
C ALA A 53 -29.37 -27.22 0.57
N ASP A 54 -30.40 -27.93 0.09
CA ASP A 54 -31.02 -27.68 -1.22
C ASP A 54 -31.66 -26.28 -1.30
N LEU A 55 -32.35 -25.86 -0.24
CA LEU A 55 -32.90 -24.50 -0.15
C LEU A 55 -31.78 -23.45 -0.26
N LEU A 56 -30.68 -23.62 0.47
CA LEU A 56 -29.54 -22.71 0.40
C LEU A 56 -28.90 -22.74 -1.00
N ALA A 57 -28.80 -23.91 -1.63
CA ALA A 57 -28.27 -24.02 -2.99
C ALA A 57 -29.07 -23.16 -3.99
N GLN A 58 -30.40 -23.27 -3.96
CA GLN A 58 -31.30 -22.56 -4.89
C GLN A 58 -31.49 -21.07 -4.58
N LYS A 59 -31.44 -20.68 -3.30
CA LYS A 59 -31.80 -19.31 -2.88
C LYS A 59 -30.62 -18.43 -2.52
N LEU A 60 -29.45 -19.01 -2.31
CA LEU A 60 -28.28 -18.29 -1.81
C LEU A 60 -27.00 -18.57 -2.61
N LEU A 61 -26.72 -19.82 -2.95
CA LEU A 61 -25.37 -20.23 -3.36
C LEU A 61 -25.16 -20.34 -4.87
N ALA A 62 -26.20 -20.66 -5.63
CA ALA A 62 -26.14 -20.82 -7.08
C ALA A 62 -27.12 -19.89 -7.80
N GLU A 63 -26.67 -19.27 -8.88
CA GLU A 63 -27.51 -18.50 -9.79
C GLU A 63 -28.03 -19.39 -10.93
N GLU A 64 -29.34 -19.63 -10.96
CA GLU A 64 -30.00 -20.54 -11.92
C GLU A 64 -29.79 -20.11 -13.38
N VAL A 65 -29.52 -18.83 -13.64
CA VAL A 65 -29.31 -18.32 -15.00
C VAL A 65 -28.05 -18.89 -15.65
N PHE A 66 -26.95 -19.05 -14.89
CA PHE A 66 -25.66 -19.39 -15.48
C PHE A 66 -24.82 -20.37 -14.67
N GLN A 67 -25.31 -20.88 -13.55
CA GLN A 67 -24.60 -21.82 -12.68
C GLN A 67 -25.38 -23.13 -12.51
N LEU A 68 -24.62 -24.18 -12.26
CA LEU A 68 -25.10 -25.52 -11.94
C LEU A 68 -24.64 -25.86 -10.54
N TYR A 69 -25.45 -26.60 -9.80
CA TYR A 69 -25.07 -27.08 -8.48
C TYR A 69 -25.35 -28.58 -8.29
N SER A 70 -24.65 -29.17 -7.33
CA SER A 70 -24.91 -30.53 -6.83
C SER A 70 -24.83 -30.56 -5.30
N LEU A 71 -25.60 -31.46 -4.69
CA LEU A 71 -25.58 -31.73 -3.25
C LEU A 71 -24.80 -33.01 -2.99
N ASN A 72 -23.82 -32.95 -2.09
CA ASN A 72 -23.04 -34.10 -1.61
C ASN A 72 -22.45 -35.01 -2.71
N ALA A 73 -22.28 -34.47 -3.92
CA ALA A 73 -21.83 -35.18 -5.10
C ALA A 73 -20.96 -34.25 -5.97
N PRO A 74 -20.04 -34.77 -6.79
CA PRO A 74 -19.25 -33.96 -7.71
C PRO A 74 -20.11 -33.23 -8.75
N VAL A 75 -19.78 -31.97 -9.04
CA VAL A 75 -20.42 -31.18 -10.11
C VAL A 75 -19.59 -31.18 -11.41
N LEU A 76 -18.27 -31.34 -11.30
CA LEU A 76 -17.34 -31.42 -12.42
C LEU A 76 -17.12 -32.88 -12.82
N GLN A 77 -17.24 -33.20 -14.11
CA GLN A 77 -17.11 -34.56 -14.64
C GLN A 77 -16.03 -34.65 -15.72
N GLY A 78 -15.48 -35.85 -15.93
CA GLY A 78 -14.58 -36.17 -17.05
C GLY A 78 -13.14 -35.64 -16.92
N ALA A 79 -12.78 -35.02 -15.80
CA ALA A 79 -11.43 -34.50 -15.57
C ALA A 79 -10.44 -35.63 -15.24
N GLN A 80 -9.21 -35.52 -15.76
CA GLN A 80 -8.12 -36.45 -15.46
C GLN A 80 -7.64 -36.29 -14.02
N ARG A 81 -7.68 -35.06 -13.49
CA ARG A 81 -7.32 -34.74 -12.11
C ARG A 81 -8.25 -33.67 -11.54
N VAL A 82 -8.62 -33.82 -10.27
CA VAL A 82 -9.34 -32.81 -9.50
C VAL A 82 -8.53 -32.50 -8.24
N VAL A 83 -8.33 -31.22 -7.96
CA VAL A 83 -7.67 -30.72 -6.76
C VAL A 83 -8.64 -29.80 -6.03
N GLU A 84 -8.96 -30.12 -4.78
CA GLU A 84 -9.68 -29.20 -3.90
C GLU A 84 -8.66 -28.40 -3.07
N VAL A 85 -8.82 -27.07 -3.06
CA VAL A 85 -8.02 -26.14 -2.27
C VAL A 85 -8.92 -25.46 -1.24
N ALA A 86 -8.53 -25.54 0.03
CA ALA A 86 -9.24 -24.92 1.15
C ALA A 86 -8.26 -24.18 2.06
N TYR A 87 -8.77 -23.22 2.83
CA TYR A 87 -8.00 -22.63 3.92
C TYR A 87 -7.62 -23.70 4.96
N LYS A 88 -6.45 -23.51 5.58
CA LYS A 88 -6.02 -24.33 6.72
C LYS A 88 -6.97 -24.11 7.92
N PRO A 89 -7.18 -25.14 8.76
CA PRO A 89 -7.91 -24.96 10.00
C PRO A 89 -7.35 -23.81 10.85
N GLY A 90 -8.21 -22.89 11.29
CA GLY A 90 -7.82 -21.72 12.10
C GLY A 90 -7.49 -20.46 11.31
N VAL A 91 -7.30 -20.57 9.98
CA VAL A 91 -7.19 -19.41 9.08
C VAL A 91 -8.59 -18.84 8.82
N MET A 92 -8.67 -17.51 8.73
CA MET A 92 -9.92 -16.82 8.43
C MET A 92 -10.48 -17.25 7.07
N ASN A 93 -11.71 -17.79 7.06
CA ASN A 93 -12.50 -17.91 5.85
C ASN A 93 -13.45 -16.69 5.77
N PRO A 94 -13.22 -15.73 4.85
CA PRO A 94 -14.00 -14.49 4.78
C PRO A 94 -15.47 -14.71 4.39
N GLU A 95 -15.79 -15.83 3.75
CA GLU A 95 -17.16 -16.15 3.34
C GLU A 95 -17.96 -16.81 4.48
N ALA A 96 -17.30 -17.47 5.43
CA ALA A 96 -17.98 -18.27 6.46
C ALA A 96 -19.00 -17.46 7.28
N ALA A 97 -18.63 -16.26 7.73
CA ALA A 97 -19.53 -15.38 8.48
C ALA A 97 -20.74 -14.93 7.62
N SER A 98 -20.48 -14.60 6.34
CA SER A 98 -21.52 -14.22 5.38
C SER A 98 -22.48 -15.37 5.08
N LEU A 99 -21.95 -16.59 4.93
CA LEU A 99 -22.74 -17.81 4.72
C LEU A 99 -23.66 -18.10 5.90
N LEU A 100 -23.14 -18.02 7.14
CA LEU A 100 -23.93 -18.23 8.36
C LEU A 100 -25.03 -17.17 8.50
N LYS A 101 -24.70 -15.89 8.27
CA LYS A 101 -25.68 -14.81 8.37
C LYS A 101 -26.78 -14.96 7.33
N ALA A 102 -26.42 -15.18 6.05
CA ALA A 102 -27.39 -15.30 4.98
C ALA A 102 -28.25 -16.57 5.10
N ALA A 103 -27.70 -17.68 5.59
CA ALA A 103 -28.48 -18.87 5.90
C ALA A 103 -29.49 -18.59 7.03
N SER A 104 -29.07 -17.90 8.09
CA SER A 104 -29.94 -17.50 9.21
C SER A 104 -31.10 -16.59 8.76
N ASP A 105 -30.83 -15.67 7.83
CA ASP A 105 -31.86 -14.80 7.24
C ASP A 105 -32.91 -15.57 6.42
N LEU A 106 -32.55 -16.76 5.93
CA LEU A 106 -33.46 -17.72 5.27
C LEU A 106 -34.10 -18.72 6.24
N GLY A 107 -33.87 -18.58 7.55
CA GLY A 107 -34.39 -19.48 8.59
C GLY A 107 -33.62 -20.81 8.72
N VAL A 108 -32.41 -20.88 8.18
CA VAL A 108 -31.52 -22.05 8.29
C VAL A 108 -30.37 -21.74 9.25
N TYR A 109 -30.37 -22.40 10.41
CA TYR A 109 -29.37 -22.19 11.45
C TYR A 109 -28.33 -23.31 11.42
N ALA A 110 -27.17 -23.05 10.83
CA ALA A 110 -26.03 -23.95 10.85
C ALA A 110 -25.08 -23.60 12.00
N ASP A 111 -24.40 -24.60 12.57
CA ASP A 111 -23.45 -24.37 13.66
C ASP A 111 -22.11 -23.82 13.15
N ALA A 112 -21.74 -24.18 11.93
CA ALA A 112 -20.53 -23.72 11.25
C ALA A 112 -20.73 -23.78 9.73
N ALA A 113 -20.04 -22.89 9.03
CA ALA A 113 -19.97 -22.90 7.59
C ALA A 113 -18.51 -22.76 7.12
N GLY A 114 -18.24 -23.23 5.91
CA GLY A 114 -16.93 -23.06 5.28
C GLY A 114 -17.06 -23.13 3.77
N SER A 115 -16.02 -22.64 3.09
CA SER A 115 -15.91 -22.72 1.65
C SER A 115 -14.53 -23.15 1.20
N SER A 116 -14.47 -23.74 0.00
CA SER A 116 -13.25 -24.15 -0.69
C SER A 116 -13.51 -24.13 -2.20
N ARG A 117 -12.48 -24.44 -3.00
CA ARG A 117 -12.60 -24.49 -4.47
C ARG A 117 -11.99 -25.76 -5.03
N GLU A 118 -12.72 -26.42 -5.91
CA GLU A 118 -12.25 -27.51 -6.76
C GLU A 118 -11.72 -26.96 -8.08
N TYR A 119 -10.62 -27.54 -8.55
CA TYR A 119 -9.99 -27.30 -9.85
C TYR A 119 -9.90 -28.64 -10.57
N ALA A 120 -10.62 -28.76 -11.67
CA ALA A 120 -10.66 -29.91 -12.55
C ALA A 120 -9.79 -29.64 -13.78
N PHE A 121 -8.76 -30.47 -13.97
CA PHE A 121 -7.78 -30.35 -15.05
C PHE A 121 -8.12 -31.33 -16.19
N TYR A 122 -8.14 -30.79 -17.41
CA TYR A 122 -8.46 -31.50 -18.65
C TYR A 122 -7.28 -31.45 -19.61
N GLY A 123 -6.90 -32.59 -20.21
CA GLY A 123 -5.79 -32.64 -21.16
C GLY A 123 -5.35 -34.06 -21.53
N GLU A 124 -4.47 -34.15 -22.52
CA GLU A 124 -3.84 -35.41 -22.93
C GLU A 124 -2.56 -35.63 -22.11
N GLU A 125 -2.44 -36.79 -21.46
CA GLU A 125 -1.22 -37.21 -20.73
C GLU A 125 -0.72 -36.24 -19.62
N ILE A 126 -1.64 -35.61 -18.86
CA ILE A 126 -1.27 -34.76 -17.72
C ILE A 126 -0.42 -35.56 -16.72
N LYS A 127 0.83 -35.12 -16.49
CA LYS A 127 1.75 -35.75 -15.54
C LYS A 127 1.50 -35.25 -14.13
N GLU A 128 1.74 -36.12 -13.15
CA GLU A 128 1.66 -35.72 -11.74
C GLU A 128 2.69 -34.64 -11.37
N SER A 129 3.84 -34.60 -12.06
CA SER A 129 4.83 -33.52 -11.91
C SER A 129 4.27 -32.16 -12.31
N ASP A 130 3.44 -32.13 -13.35
CA ASP A 130 2.85 -30.90 -13.89
C ASP A 130 1.83 -30.36 -12.87
N ILE A 131 0.94 -31.23 -12.36
CA ILE A 131 -0.02 -30.86 -11.32
C ILE A 131 0.67 -30.36 -10.05
N ARG A 132 1.78 -31.00 -9.63
CA ARG A 132 2.56 -30.52 -8.48
C ARG A 132 3.14 -29.13 -8.72
N ALA A 133 3.73 -28.88 -9.89
CA ALA A 133 4.23 -27.55 -10.23
C ALA A 133 3.11 -26.49 -10.19
N VAL A 134 1.91 -26.82 -10.68
CA VAL A 134 0.75 -25.91 -10.58
C VAL A 134 0.36 -25.65 -9.12
N ILE A 135 0.28 -26.71 -8.30
CA ILE A 135 -0.02 -26.62 -6.87
C ILE A 135 0.99 -25.72 -6.16
N ASP A 136 2.28 -25.98 -6.34
CA ASP A 136 3.36 -25.38 -5.58
C ASP A 136 3.67 -23.93 -6.01
N HIS A 137 3.40 -23.57 -7.26
CA HIS A 137 3.81 -22.27 -7.83
C HIS A 137 2.66 -21.31 -8.16
N LEU A 138 1.45 -21.80 -8.40
CA LEU A 138 0.33 -20.97 -8.91
C LEU A 138 -0.97 -21.09 -8.12
N LEU A 139 -1.22 -22.26 -7.52
CA LEU A 139 -2.56 -22.61 -7.04
C LEU A 139 -2.74 -22.55 -5.53
N VAL A 140 -1.76 -23.06 -4.76
CA VAL A 140 -1.87 -23.17 -3.31
C VAL A 140 -0.83 -22.30 -2.65
N ASN A 141 -1.29 -21.30 -1.89
CA ASN A 141 -0.40 -20.68 -0.93
C ASN A 141 -0.30 -21.55 0.32
N THR A 142 0.78 -22.31 0.44
CA THR A 142 1.00 -23.24 1.57
C THR A 142 1.08 -22.54 2.92
N THR A 143 1.10 -21.21 2.98
CA THR A 143 0.98 -20.41 4.22
C THR A 143 -0.42 -20.54 4.80
N VAL A 144 -1.45 -20.25 4.01
CA VAL A 144 -2.86 -20.10 4.43
C VAL A 144 -3.79 -21.19 3.90
N GLU A 145 -3.40 -21.90 2.85
CA GLU A 145 -4.20 -22.89 2.14
C GLU A 145 -3.59 -24.29 2.23
N ARG A 146 -4.40 -25.29 1.87
CA ARG A 146 -4.00 -26.68 1.74
C ARG A 146 -4.81 -27.36 0.65
N VAL A 147 -4.21 -28.39 0.06
CA VAL A 147 -4.96 -29.37 -0.73
C VAL A 147 -5.78 -30.24 0.22
N VAL A 148 -7.07 -30.43 -0.07
CA VAL A 148 -7.96 -31.27 0.73
C VAL A 148 -7.79 -32.73 0.31
N GLU A 149 -7.11 -33.52 1.13
CA GLU A 149 -6.95 -34.96 0.90
C GLU A 149 -8.16 -35.79 1.41
N LYS A 150 -8.83 -35.29 2.46
CA LYS A 150 -9.98 -35.94 3.10
C LYS A 150 -10.98 -34.88 3.51
N ALA A 151 -12.26 -35.18 3.31
CA ALA A 151 -13.36 -34.33 3.78
C ALA A 151 -13.25 -34.11 5.30
N PRO A 152 -13.49 -32.87 5.80
CA PRO A 152 -13.44 -32.58 7.21
C PRO A 152 -14.54 -33.34 7.97
N LEU A 153 -14.22 -33.84 9.17
CA LEU A 153 -15.21 -34.47 10.05
C LEU A 153 -16.12 -33.45 10.75
N SER A 154 -15.57 -32.25 11.01
CA SER A 154 -16.26 -31.10 11.59
C SER A 154 -15.59 -29.83 11.07
N LEU A 155 -16.37 -28.77 10.93
CA LEU A 155 -15.94 -27.41 10.64
C LEU A 155 -15.68 -26.62 11.94
N ILE A 156 -16.21 -27.10 13.07
CA ILE A 156 -16.05 -26.47 14.38
C ILE A 156 -14.65 -26.73 14.94
N ILE A 157 -13.90 -25.65 15.19
CA ILE A 157 -12.61 -25.71 15.87
C ILE A 157 -12.85 -25.80 17.38
N ARG A 158 -12.30 -26.84 18.02
CA ARG A 158 -12.34 -27.02 19.47
C ARG A 158 -10.95 -26.77 20.05
N GLY A 159 -10.91 -26.15 21.23
CA GLY A 159 -9.68 -25.91 21.98
C GLY A 159 -10.00 -25.69 23.45
N ASN A 160 -9.06 -26.03 24.33
CA ASN A 160 -9.17 -25.75 25.76
C ASN A 160 -8.39 -24.48 26.09
N PRO A 161 -8.96 -23.55 26.88
CA PRO A 161 -8.20 -22.40 27.37
C PRO A 161 -6.98 -22.86 28.17
N THR A 162 -5.85 -22.19 27.98
CA THR A 162 -4.65 -22.39 28.80
C THR A 162 -4.45 -21.20 29.73
N SER A 163 -3.74 -21.40 30.85
CA SER A 163 -3.36 -20.32 31.76
C SER A 163 -2.19 -19.49 31.21
N SER A 164 -1.97 -18.29 31.76
CA SER A 164 -0.76 -17.51 31.54
C SER A 164 0.45 -18.17 32.20
N GLU A 165 1.63 -18.00 31.61
CA GLU A 165 2.90 -18.53 32.12
C GLU A 165 3.74 -17.41 32.76
N THR A 166 4.47 -17.72 33.84
CA THR A 166 5.46 -16.79 34.43
C THR A 166 6.85 -17.11 33.92
N ILE A 167 7.58 -16.11 33.43
CA ILE A 167 8.91 -16.29 32.81
C ILE A 167 9.99 -15.84 33.81
N PRO A 168 10.99 -16.67 34.16
CA PRO A 168 11.95 -16.40 35.24
C PRO A 168 13.07 -15.40 34.87
N VAL A 169 12.71 -14.26 34.26
CA VAL A 169 13.65 -13.24 33.76
C VAL A 169 14.56 -12.69 34.86
N ALA A 170 14.08 -12.56 36.10
CA ALA A 170 14.87 -12.03 37.21
C ALA A 170 16.08 -12.91 37.57
N GLN A 171 16.07 -14.19 37.22
CA GLN A 171 17.15 -15.15 37.51
C GLN A 171 18.06 -15.44 36.31
N MET A 172 17.70 -14.96 35.11
CA MET A 172 18.44 -15.22 33.89
C MET A 172 19.78 -14.48 33.84
N ASP A 173 20.81 -15.14 33.32
CA ASP A 173 22.04 -14.47 32.87
C ASP A 173 21.86 -13.83 31.48
N ASP A 174 22.87 -13.08 31.01
CA ASP A 174 22.81 -12.38 29.73
C ASP A 174 22.58 -13.32 28.54
N ARG A 175 23.11 -14.56 28.61
CA ARG A 175 22.93 -15.54 27.54
C ARG A 175 21.49 -16.02 27.52
N GLN A 176 20.94 -16.38 28.67
CA GLN A 176 19.55 -16.83 28.80
C GLN A 176 18.55 -15.74 28.41
N LEU A 177 18.85 -14.47 28.71
CA LEU A 177 18.04 -13.33 28.26
C LEU A 177 18.04 -13.22 26.72
N MET A 178 19.21 -13.38 26.09
CA MET A 178 19.30 -13.33 24.64
C MET A 178 18.66 -14.55 23.98
N ASP A 179 18.80 -15.75 24.55
CA ASP A 179 18.14 -16.96 24.04
C ASP A 179 16.61 -16.81 24.05
N LEU A 180 16.04 -16.24 25.13
CA LEU A 180 14.62 -15.89 25.19
C LEU A 180 14.23 -14.86 24.12
N SER A 181 15.08 -13.87 23.89
CA SER A 181 14.79 -12.76 23.00
C SER A 181 14.91 -13.11 21.51
N SER A 182 15.99 -13.79 21.12
CA SER A 182 16.32 -14.05 19.70
C SER A 182 15.31 -14.92 18.99
N GLU A 183 14.59 -15.77 19.73
CA GLU A 183 13.60 -16.67 19.14
C GLU A 183 12.20 -16.05 19.02
N LYS A 184 11.89 -14.98 19.80
CA LYS A 184 10.50 -14.51 19.96
C LYS A 184 10.33 -12.98 20.05
N LEU A 185 11.19 -12.30 20.79
CA LEU A 185 10.99 -10.90 21.20
C LEU A 185 11.75 -9.89 20.35
N PHE A 186 12.89 -10.30 19.77
CA PHE A 186 13.76 -9.45 18.93
C PHE A 186 14.26 -8.17 19.65
N LEU A 187 14.39 -8.26 20.97
CA LEU A 187 14.98 -7.22 21.83
C LEU A 187 16.48 -7.44 21.99
N ASN A 188 17.25 -6.37 22.06
CA ASN A 188 18.68 -6.44 22.32
C ASN A 188 18.98 -6.66 23.82
N LEU A 189 20.26 -6.92 24.14
CA LEU A 189 20.66 -7.23 25.51
C LEU A 189 20.40 -6.07 26.50
N GLU A 190 20.54 -4.82 26.06
CA GLU A 190 20.30 -3.65 26.90
C GLU A 190 18.81 -3.53 27.26
N GLU A 191 17.94 -3.69 26.26
CA GLU A 191 16.48 -3.74 26.42
C GLU A 191 16.08 -4.87 27.37
N MET A 192 16.63 -6.08 27.19
CA MET A 192 16.35 -7.23 28.06
C MET A 192 16.85 -7.04 29.50
N ARG A 193 18.02 -6.42 29.71
CA ARG A 193 18.54 -6.09 31.05
C ARG A 193 17.68 -5.04 31.75
N LEU A 194 17.11 -4.11 31.01
CA LEU A 194 16.20 -3.11 31.57
C LEU A 194 14.88 -3.74 32.02
N ILE A 195 14.30 -4.64 31.20
CA ILE A 195 13.15 -5.46 31.56
C ILE A 195 13.45 -6.26 32.82
N GLN A 196 14.60 -6.96 32.86
CA GLN A 196 15.02 -7.70 34.05
C GLN A 196 15.11 -6.80 35.29
N SER A 197 15.69 -5.61 35.15
CA SER A 197 15.86 -4.67 36.26
C SER A 197 14.52 -4.15 36.79
N TYR A 198 13.57 -3.88 35.90
CA TYR A 198 12.20 -3.48 36.25
C TYR A 198 11.52 -4.55 37.10
N PHE A 199 11.52 -5.81 36.65
CA PHE A 199 10.87 -6.91 37.36
C PHE A 199 11.59 -7.30 38.66
N LYS A 200 12.93 -7.23 38.70
CA LYS A 200 13.70 -7.36 39.96
C LYS A 200 13.29 -6.32 40.99
N LYS A 201 13.12 -5.06 40.58
CA LYS A 201 12.69 -3.96 41.46
C LYS A 201 11.24 -4.14 41.93
N ALA A 202 10.38 -4.72 41.08
CA ALA A 202 9.02 -5.08 41.44
C ALA A 202 8.92 -6.32 42.36
N GLY A 203 10.01 -7.06 42.56
CA GLY A 203 10.05 -8.23 43.45
C GLY A 203 9.32 -9.46 42.87
N ARG A 204 9.11 -9.52 41.56
CA ARG A 204 8.41 -10.62 40.87
C ARG A 204 9.00 -10.88 39.50
N ASN A 205 8.59 -11.98 38.87
CA ASN A 205 8.87 -12.25 37.47
C ASN A 205 7.72 -11.76 36.57
N PRO A 206 8.00 -11.44 35.30
CA PRO A 206 6.96 -11.14 34.31
C PRO A 206 6.12 -12.35 33.94
N THR A 207 4.89 -12.10 33.52
CA THR A 207 4.11 -13.08 32.74
C THR A 207 4.54 -13.07 31.26
N ASP A 208 4.13 -14.10 30.52
CA ASP A 208 4.19 -14.13 29.06
C ASP A 208 3.51 -12.90 28.42
N CYS A 209 2.31 -12.55 28.88
CA CYS A 209 1.55 -11.40 28.41
C CYS A 209 2.30 -10.07 28.60
N GLU A 210 2.99 -9.88 29.73
CA GLU A 210 3.77 -8.67 30.00
C GLU A 210 5.00 -8.55 29.12
N ILE A 211 5.75 -9.64 28.95
CA ILE A 211 6.93 -9.65 28.08
C ILE A 211 6.54 -9.41 26.62
N GLU A 212 5.49 -10.06 26.14
CA GLU A 212 5.00 -9.88 24.78
C GLU A 212 4.50 -8.43 24.57
N THR A 213 3.78 -7.86 25.55
CA THR A 213 3.36 -6.44 25.52
C THR A 213 4.54 -5.49 25.38
N ILE A 214 5.60 -5.69 26.17
CA ILE A 214 6.80 -4.87 26.11
C ILE A 214 7.52 -5.05 24.76
N ALA A 215 7.68 -6.29 24.30
CA ALA A 215 8.37 -6.59 23.05
C ALA A 215 7.70 -5.95 21.82
N GLN A 216 6.37 -6.01 21.75
CA GLN A 216 5.63 -5.37 20.66
C GLN A 216 5.74 -3.84 20.71
N THR A 217 5.55 -3.25 21.89
CA THR A 217 5.62 -1.78 22.07
C THR A 217 7.01 -1.25 21.74
N TRP A 218 8.06 -1.97 22.16
CA TRP A 218 9.47 -1.60 21.96
C TRP A 218 10.06 -2.10 20.63
N SER A 219 9.25 -2.69 19.75
CA SER A 219 9.68 -3.15 18.42
C SER A 219 10.14 -1.97 17.53
N GLU A 220 10.92 -2.25 16.48
CA GLU A 220 11.29 -1.20 15.51
C GLU A 220 10.05 -0.60 14.85
N HIS A 221 9.10 -1.47 14.48
CA HIS A 221 7.86 -1.12 13.81
C HIS A 221 6.96 -0.14 14.60
N CYS A 222 6.87 -0.30 15.93
CA CYS A 222 6.01 0.57 16.75
C CYS A 222 6.78 1.78 17.32
N SER A 223 8.03 1.59 17.75
CA SER A 223 8.79 2.65 18.42
C SER A 223 9.60 3.54 17.49
N HIS A 224 9.85 3.14 16.23
CA HIS A 224 10.66 3.88 15.25
C HIS A 224 12.06 4.21 15.80
N LYS A 225 12.74 3.20 16.35
CA LYS A 225 13.95 3.40 17.18
C LYS A 225 15.09 4.01 16.38
N THR A 226 15.23 3.63 15.11
CA THR A 226 16.24 4.16 14.19
C THR A 226 15.99 5.64 13.89
N PHE A 227 14.74 6.02 13.61
CA PHE A 227 14.35 7.41 13.33
C PHE A 227 14.47 8.34 14.54
N LYS A 228 14.35 7.80 15.76
CA LYS A 228 14.52 8.50 17.04
C LYS A 228 15.94 8.41 17.61
N ALA A 229 16.83 7.62 17.00
CA ALA A 229 18.18 7.39 17.51
C ALA A 229 19.02 8.67 17.53
N LYS A 230 19.94 8.75 18.48
CA LYS A 230 21.03 9.72 18.44
C LYS A 230 21.98 9.34 17.29
N LEU A 231 22.12 10.24 16.32
CA LEU A 231 22.81 9.97 15.07
C LEU A 231 24.22 10.61 15.07
N ILE A 232 25.22 9.83 14.67
CA ILE A 232 26.60 10.30 14.44
C ILE A 232 26.95 10.02 12.99
N VAL A 233 27.02 11.04 12.15
CA VAL A 233 27.30 10.91 10.71
C VAL A 233 28.72 11.37 10.43
N ASN A 234 29.55 10.50 9.83
CA ASN A 234 30.97 10.81 9.52
C ASN A 234 31.76 11.36 10.73
N GLY A 235 31.40 10.97 11.95
CA GLY A 235 32.04 11.40 13.20
C GLY A 235 31.41 12.62 13.88
N GLU A 236 30.41 13.26 13.26
CA GLU A 236 29.72 14.44 13.81
C GLU A 236 28.30 14.11 14.30
N GLU A 237 27.91 14.67 15.44
CA GLU A 237 26.56 14.49 15.97
C GLU A 237 25.56 15.29 15.14
N LYS A 238 24.48 14.62 14.71
CA LYS A 238 23.40 15.20 13.92
C LYS A 238 22.06 14.96 14.61
N THR A 239 21.13 15.90 14.43
CA THR A 239 19.78 15.79 14.98
C THR A 239 19.08 14.53 14.45
N PRO A 240 18.34 13.77 15.30
CA PRO A 240 17.63 12.55 14.88
C PRO A 240 16.74 12.77 13.66
N LEU A 241 16.63 11.74 12.81
CA LEU A 241 15.93 11.80 11.52
C LEU A 241 14.51 12.36 11.64
N LEU A 242 13.67 11.76 12.49
CA LEU A 242 12.27 12.18 12.68
C LEU A 242 12.18 13.62 13.21
N LYS A 243 13.08 14.01 14.11
CA LYS A 243 13.07 15.35 14.69
C LYS A 243 13.38 16.42 13.64
N ARG A 244 14.24 16.12 12.66
CA ARG A 244 14.54 17.04 11.55
C ARG A 244 13.31 17.27 10.65
N LEU A 245 12.58 16.20 10.32
CA LEU A 245 11.31 16.29 9.58
C LEU A 245 10.27 17.12 10.36
N GLN A 246 10.07 16.81 11.64
CA GLN A 246 9.15 17.55 12.52
C GLN A 246 9.52 19.04 12.64
N GLN A 247 10.80 19.36 12.79
CA GLN A 247 11.28 20.73 12.87
C GLN A 247 11.00 21.48 11.57
N ALA A 248 11.43 20.93 10.42
CA ALA A 248 11.18 21.52 9.11
C ALA A 248 9.69 21.79 8.90
N THR A 249 8.82 20.82 9.21
CA THR A 249 7.36 20.98 9.15
C THR A 249 6.85 22.09 10.06
N SER A 250 7.28 22.13 11.32
CA SER A 250 6.81 23.14 12.29
C SER A 250 7.25 24.57 11.93
N GLU A 251 8.43 24.70 11.32
CA GLU A 251 9.01 25.99 10.92
C GLU A 251 8.24 26.63 9.75
N THR A 252 7.59 25.83 8.89
CA THR A 252 6.73 26.34 7.82
C THR A 252 5.56 27.19 8.34
N ARG A 253 5.05 26.86 9.54
CA ARG A 253 3.81 27.43 10.11
C ARG A 253 2.65 27.41 9.09
N HIS A 254 2.57 26.33 8.31
CA HIS A 254 1.61 26.22 7.23
C HIS A 254 0.17 26.36 7.76
N PRO A 255 -0.62 27.33 7.26
CA PRO A 255 -1.89 27.73 7.90
C PRO A 255 -2.98 26.67 7.81
N LEU A 256 -2.84 25.72 6.87
CA LEU A 256 -3.81 24.65 6.69
C LEU A 256 -3.50 23.41 7.52
N VAL A 257 -2.34 23.28 8.17
CA VAL A 257 -2.04 22.07 8.93
C VAL A 257 -2.76 22.10 10.27
N LEU A 258 -3.57 21.06 10.55
CA LEU A 258 -4.34 20.92 11.79
C LEU A 258 -3.76 19.86 12.72
N SER A 259 -3.15 18.82 12.16
CA SER A 259 -2.44 17.77 12.90
C SER A 259 -1.28 17.26 12.05
N ALA A 260 -0.09 17.17 12.64
CA ALA A 260 1.10 16.62 12.01
C ALA A 260 1.88 15.78 13.01
N PHE A 261 2.22 14.53 12.64
CA PHE A 261 2.96 13.58 13.49
C PHE A 261 2.38 13.37 14.90
N ALA A 262 1.06 13.54 15.08
CA ALA A 262 0.39 13.51 16.38
C ALA A 262 -0.77 12.51 16.46
N ASP A 263 -1.13 11.87 15.35
CA ASP A 263 -2.25 10.96 15.22
C ASP A 263 -1.92 9.90 14.13
N ASN A 264 -2.83 8.94 13.89
CA ASN A 264 -2.69 7.89 12.88
C ASN A 264 -2.49 8.44 11.47
N SER A 265 -2.97 9.66 11.19
CA SER A 265 -2.78 10.36 9.91
C SER A 265 -2.50 11.85 10.09
N GLY A 266 -1.99 12.49 9.03
CA GLY A 266 -1.85 13.94 8.98
C GLY A 266 -3.16 14.60 8.56
N VAL A 267 -3.50 15.74 9.16
CA VAL A 267 -4.76 16.44 8.90
C VAL A 267 -4.52 17.87 8.44
N MET A 268 -5.20 18.28 7.37
CA MET A 268 -5.27 19.66 6.91
C MET A 268 -6.69 20.20 6.82
N ASP A 269 -6.82 21.51 6.94
CA ASP A 269 -8.06 22.25 6.76
C ASP A 269 -8.61 22.09 5.35
N PHE A 270 -9.93 21.89 5.28
CA PHE A 270 -10.69 21.87 4.06
C PHE A 270 -11.77 22.96 4.11
N TYR A 271 -12.49 23.13 3.01
CA TYR A 271 -13.51 24.15 2.90
C TYR A 271 -14.73 23.88 3.81
N ASP A 272 -15.47 24.93 4.15
CA ASP A 272 -16.78 24.88 4.84
C ASP A 272 -16.82 24.08 6.14
N GLY A 273 -15.79 24.23 6.98
CA GLY A 273 -15.76 23.60 8.31
C GLY A 273 -15.45 22.11 8.27
N TRP A 274 -14.96 21.61 7.13
CA TRP A 274 -14.42 20.26 6.99
C TRP A 274 -12.90 20.26 7.07
N ALA A 275 -12.32 19.09 7.29
CA ALA A 275 -10.90 18.81 7.18
C ALA A 275 -10.72 17.56 6.32
N ILE A 276 -9.55 17.45 5.69
CA ILE A 276 -9.13 16.23 4.97
C ILE A 276 -7.87 15.68 5.62
N CYS A 277 -7.71 14.36 5.58
CA CYS A 277 -6.55 13.68 6.16
C CYS A 277 -5.98 12.63 5.21
N GLY A 278 -4.73 12.25 5.44
CA GLY A 278 -4.01 11.29 4.61
C GLY A 278 -2.98 10.51 5.40
N LYS A 279 -2.91 9.22 5.10
CA LYS A 279 -1.90 8.29 5.63
C LYS A 279 -1.46 7.35 4.52
N VAL A 280 -0.18 7.03 4.53
CA VAL A 280 0.41 6.02 3.66
C VAL A 280 1.23 5.08 4.53
N GLU A 281 1.13 3.79 4.24
CA GLU A 281 1.72 2.68 4.97
C GLU A 281 2.41 1.71 3.99
N THR A 282 3.14 0.75 4.53
CA THR A 282 3.82 -0.28 3.73
C THR A 282 3.51 -1.68 4.25
N HIS A 283 3.50 -2.67 3.36
CA HIS A 283 3.18 -4.05 3.72
C HIS A 283 4.10 -5.07 3.03
N ASN A 284 5.40 -4.76 3.02
CA ASN A 284 6.43 -5.41 2.20
C ASN A 284 6.65 -6.89 2.55
N SER A 285 7.03 -7.20 3.81
CA SER A 285 7.40 -8.57 4.21
C SER A 285 6.22 -9.55 4.12
N PRO A 286 5.00 -9.22 4.57
CA PRO A 286 3.88 -10.14 4.43
C PRO A 286 3.51 -10.38 2.97
N SER A 287 3.57 -9.35 2.11
CA SER A 287 3.30 -9.53 0.68
C SER A 287 4.40 -10.30 -0.07
N ALA A 288 5.61 -10.37 0.49
CA ALA A 288 6.68 -11.24 -0.03
C ALA A 288 6.42 -12.73 0.23
N ILE A 289 5.61 -13.06 1.24
CA ILE A 289 5.29 -14.43 1.67
C ILE A 289 3.94 -14.87 1.14
N GLU A 290 2.92 -14.03 1.29
CA GLU A 290 1.54 -14.27 0.88
C GLU A 290 1.00 -12.97 0.24
N PRO A 291 1.23 -12.76 -1.06
CA PRO A 291 1.02 -11.47 -1.73
C PRO A 291 -0.45 -11.00 -1.74
N TYR A 292 -1.41 -11.92 -1.78
CA TYR A 292 -2.82 -11.57 -1.87
C TYR A 292 -3.34 -11.00 -0.55
N GLY A 293 -3.19 -11.76 0.53
CA GLY A 293 -3.53 -11.39 1.90
C GLY A 293 -2.69 -10.23 2.40
N GLY A 294 -1.38 -10.22 2.14
CA GLY A 294 -0.51 -9.09 2.50
C GLY A 294 -0.97 -7.77 1.90
N ALA A 295 -1.36 -7.74 0.62
CA ALA A 295 -1.89 -6.53 -0.01
C ALA A 295 -3.28 -6.14 0.52
N MET A 296 -4.15 -7.13 0.80
CA MET A 296 -5.46 -6.91 1.42
C MET A 296 -5.33 -6.27 2.81
N THR A 297 -4.51 -6.85 3.68
CA THR A 297 -4.34 -6.37 5.05
C THR A 297 -3.59 -5.05 5.11
N GLY A 298 -2.69 -4.78 4.15
CA GLY A 298 -2.13 -3.45 3.94
C GLY A 298 -3.22 -2.42 3.67
N SER A 299 -4.10 -2.70 2.70
CA SER A 299 -5.19 -1.79 2.34
C SER A 299 -6.15 -1.55 3.51
N GLY A 300 -6.62 -2.62 4.17
CA GLY A 300 -7.50 -2.50 5.35
C GLY A 300 -6.83 -1.78 6.52
N GLY A 301 -5.56 -2.05 6.78
CA GLY A 301 -4.79 -1.35 7.82
C GLY A 301 -4.80 0.16 7.64
N VAL A 302 -4.42 0.64 6.44
CA VAL A 302 -4.38 2.09 6.17
C VAL A 302 -5.77 2.72 6.13
N PHE A 303 -6.81 1.97 5.77
CA PHE A 303 -8.20 2.45 5.87
C PHE A 303 -8.60 2.65 7.33
N ARG A 304 -8.19 1.75 8.22
CA ARG A 304 -8.42 1.88 9.67
C ARG A 304 -7.61 3.02 10.28
N ASP A 305 -6.41 3.32 9.79
CA ASP A 305 -5.66 4.50 10.24
C ASP A 305 -6.40 5.81 9.97
N VAL A 306 -6.93 5.97 8.76
CA VAL A 306 -7.76 7.11 8.40
C VAL A 306 -9.04 7.10 9.24
N LEU A 307 -9.69 5.95 9.41
CA LEU A 307 -10.87 5.81 10.27
C LEU A 307 -10.59 6.15 11.74
N GLY A 308 -9.37 5.90 12.23
CA GLY A 308 -8.91 6.19 13.59
C GLY A 308 -8.45 7.64 13.81
N THR A 309 -8.45 8.47 12.77
CA THR A 309 -8.02 9.87 12.83
C THR A 309 -9.03 10.75 13.55
N GLY A 310 -8.56 11.60 14.46
CA GLY A 310 -9.39 12.49 15.26
C GLY A 310 -10.38 11.72 16.12
N GLN A 311 -11.67 11.92 15.86
CA GLN A 311 -12.77 11.14 16.44
C GLN A 311 -13.51 10.28 15.40
N GLY A 312 -12.90 10.02 14.24
CA GLY A 312 -13.46 9.21 13.15
C GLY A 312 -13.53 9.96 11.83
N ALA A 313 -12.71 9.58 10.85
CA ALA A 313 -12.75 10.15 9.50
C ALA A 313 -13.27 9.16 8.46
N LYS A 314 -14.10 9.63 7.53
CA LYS A 314 -14.63 8.79 6.46
C LYS A 314 -13.57 8.66 5.37
N VAL A 315 -13.16 7.43 5.06
CA VAL A 315 -12.27 7.14 3.93
C VAL A 315 -12.99 7.42 2.61
N ILE A 316 -12.35 8.19 1.73
CA ILE A 316 -12.91 8.64 0.45
C ILE A 316 -12.07 8.27 -0.76
N ALA A 317 -10.81 7.86 -0.55
CA ALA A 317 -9.89 7.47 -1.60
C ALA A 317 -8.80 6.55 -1.06
N SER A 318 -8.22 5.74 -1.94
CA SER A 318 -7.01 4.98 -1.69
C SER A 318 -6.01 5.08 -2.84
N THR A 319 -4.76 4.77 -2.54
CA THR A 319 -3.66 4.72 -3.51
C THR A 319 -2.83 3.45 -3.36
N ASP A 320 -2.25 2.99 -4.45
CA ASP A 320 -1.40 1.80 -4.47
C ASP A 320 -0.14 1.99 -5.31
N ILE A 321 1.01 1.91 -4.65
CA ILE A 321 2.32 2.15 -5.25
C ILE A 321 3.18 0.93 -5.03
N PHE A 322 3.65 0.31 -6.12
CA PHE A 322 4.38 -0.96 -6.04
C PHE A 322 5.75 -0.91 -6.70
N CYS A 323 6.71 -1.63 -6.11
CA CYS A 323 7.98 -1.93 -6.75
C CYS A 323 8.22 -3.45 -6.84
N PHE A 324 8.48 -3.95 -8.04
CA PHE A 324 8.74 -5.36 -8.33
C PHE A 324 10.00 -5.56 -9.18
N ALA A 325 10.48 -6.79 -9.29
CA ALA A 325 11.34 -7.15 -10.42
C ALA A 325 10.49 -7.42 -11.66
N HIS A 326 11.13 -7.49 -12.82
CA HIS A 326 10.44 -7.70 -14.09
C HIS A 326 9.58 -8.98 -14.06
N PRO A 327 8.34 -8.98 -14.57
CA PRO A 327 7.48 -10.17 -14.55
C PRO A 327 8.05 -11.34 -15.36
N ASP A 328 8.92 -11.08 -16.35
CA ASP A 328 9.61 -12.13 -17.12
C ASP A 328 11.02 -12.47 -16.55
N THR A 329 11.34 -12.14 -15.28
CA THR A 329 12.63 -12.52 -14.67
C THR A 329 12.84 -14.04 -14.74
N PRO A 330 14.03 -14.54 -15.17
CA PRO A 330 14.29 -15.98 -15.20
C PRO A 330 14.22 -16.62 -13.81
N GLY A 331 13.67 -17.84 -13.72
CA GLY A 331 13.47 -18.54 -12.45
C GLY A 331 14.78 -18.79 -11.67
N GLU A 332 15.89 -19.00 -12.38
CA GLU A 332 17.23 -19.18 -11.81
C GLU A 332 17.81 -17.90 -11.18
N GLU A 333 17.27 -16.72 -11.48
CA GLU A 333 17.69 -15.46 -10.85
C GLU A 333 16.95 -15.17 -9.54
N ILE A 334 15.85 -15.89 -9.28
CA ILE A 334 15.04 -15.71 -8.07
C ILE A 334 15.80 -16.29 -6.86
N PRO A 335 16.08 -15.49 -5.81
CA PRO A 335 16.75 -16.00 -4.62
C PRO A 335 15.93 -17.11 -3.94
N PRO A 336 16.59 -18.12 -3.35
CA PRO A 336 15.89 -19.21 -2.67
C PRO A 336 14.89 -18.70 -1.61
N GLY A 337 13.69 -19.28 -1.57
CA GLY A 337 12.62 -18.89 -0.65
C GLY A 337 11.83 -17.63 -1.06
N CYS A 338 12.18 -16.97 -2.17
CA CYS A 338 11.45 -15.82 -2.70
C CYS A 338 10.39 -16.24 -3.75
N LEU A 339 9.32 -15.45 -3.86
CA LEU A 339 8.26 -15.67 -4.86
C LEU A 339 8.60 -14.99 -6.19
N HIS A 340 8.13 -15.60 -7.28
CA HIS A 340 8.35 -15.06 -8.62
C HIS A 340 7.64 -13.72 -8.83
N PRO A 341 8.25 -12.69 -9.47
CA PRO A 341 7.64 -11.38 -9.67
C PRO A 341 6.31 -11.38 -10.43
N HIS A 342 6.16 -12.25 -11.44
CA HIS A 342 4.88 -12.44 -12.15
C HIS A 342 3.73 -12.80 -11.19
N TYR A 343 3.98 -13.78 -10.31
CA TYR A 343 3.01 -14.22 -9.33
C TYR A 343 2.73 -13.14 -8.28
N LEU A 344 3.79 -12.51 -7.75
CA LEU A 344 3.67 -11.41 -6.78
C LEU A 344 2.79 -10.28 -7.31
N LEU A 345 3.07 -9.77 -8.51
CA LEU A 345 2.34 -8.66 -9.13
C LEU A 345 0.85 -9.00 -9.29
N ARG A 346 0.53 -10.14 -9.90
CA ARG A 346 -0.87 -10.55 -10.12
C ARG A 346 -1.65 -10.72 -8.82
N ARG A 347 -1.02 -11.31 -7.79
CA ARG A 347 -1.69 -11.58 -6.51
C ARG A 347 -1.84 -10.33 -5.64
N VAL A 348 -0.86 -9.43 -5.63
CA VAL A 348 -0.97 -8.13 -4.95
C VAL A 348 -2.12 -7.32 -5.55
N VAL A 349 -2.15 -7.17 -6.88
CA VAL A 349 -3.21 -6.42 -7.59
C VAL A 349 -4.58 -7.04 -7.33
N ALA A 350 -4.69 -8.37 -7.33
CA ALA A 350 -5.94 -9.04 -6.96
C ALA A 350 -6.35 -8.76 -5.50
N GLY A 351 -5.40 -8.69 -4.57
CA GLY A 351 -5.66 -8.36 -3.16
C GLY A 351 -6.18 -6.95 -2.96
N VAL A 352 -5.54 -5.95 -3.59
CA VAL A 352 -5.99 -4.55 -3.54
C VAL A 352 -7.38 -4.39 -4.16
N LYS A 353 -7.59 -4.99 -5.34
CA LYS A 353 -8.90 -5.02 -6.02
C LYS A 353 -9.99 -5.56 -5.11
N ASP A 354 -9.77 -6.75 -4.55
CA ASP A 354 -10.79 -7.45 -3.78
C ASP A 354 -11.10 -6.75 -2.45
N TYR A 355 -10.14 -6.04 -1.85
CA TYR A 355 -10.37 -5.26 -0.63
C TYR A 355 -11.07 -3.93 -0.92
N GLY A 356 -10.46 -3.07 -1.76
CA GLY A 356 -10.95 -1.71 -2.05
C GLY A 356 -12.35 -1.71 -2.66
N ASN A 357 -12.58 -2.54 -3.69
CA ASN A 357 -13.86 -2.60 -4.38
C ASN A 357 -15.00 -3.07 -3.44
N ARG A 358 -14.73 -4.06 -2.57
CA ARG A 358 -15.73 -4.57 -1.61
C ARG A 358 -15.97 -3.61 -0.44
N MET A 359 -14.95 -2.85 -0.05
CA MET A 359 -15.09 -1.75 0.91
C MET A 359 -15.90 -0.58 0.33
N GLY A 360 -15.92 -0.43 -0.99
CA GLY A 360 -16.48 0.75 -1.65
C GLY A 360 -15.60 2.00 -1.45
N ILE A 361 -14.28 1.79 -1.39
CA ILE A 361 -13.27 2.85 -1.41
C ILE A 361 -12.60 2.81 -2.78
N PRO A 362 -12.63 3.92 -3.53
CA PRO A 362 -12.03 3.94 -4.86
C PRO A 362 -10.50 4.03 -4.77
N THR A 363 -9.80 3.19 -5.53
CA THR A 363 -8.33 3.24 -5.66
C THR A 363 -7.98 4.09 -6.87
N ASN A 364 -7.87 5.40 -6.65
CA ASN A 364 -7.84 6.37 -7.75
C ASN A 364 -6.44 6.67 -8.29
N ASN A 365 -5.38 6.51 -7.50
CA ASN A 365 -4.02 6.90 -7.93
C ASN A 365 -2.99 5.86 -7.49
N GLY A 366 -1.95 5.65 -8.28
CA GLY A 366 -0.98 4.60 -8.03
C GLY A 366 0.06 4.49 -9.14
N SER A 367 1.09 3.67 -8.91
CA SER A 367 2.16 3.42 -9.88
C SER A 367 2.80 2.05 -9.68
N VAL A 368 3.51 1.58 -10.70
CA VAL A 368 4.29 0.34 -10.63
C VAL A 368 5.68 0.60 -11.22
N HIS A 369 6.69 0.40 -10.39
CA HIS A 369 8.10 0.58 -10.73
C HIS A 369 8.83 -0.77 -10.72
N PHE A 370 9.83 -0.90 -11.58
CA PHE A 370 10.59 -2.11 -11.78
C PHE A 370 12.08 -1.85 -11.55
N HIS A 371 12.69 -2.75 -10.78
CA HIS A 371 14.14 -2.87 -10.64
C HIS A 371 14.53 -4.32 -10.35
N ARG A 372 15.65 -4.76 -10.90
CA ARG A 372 16.10 -6.17 -10.85
C ARG A 372 16.15 -6.75 -9.43
N ASP A 373 16.58 -5.96 -8.45
CA ASP A 373 16.81 -6.43 -7.07
C ASP A 373 15.55 -6.55 -6.21
N PHE A 374 14.39 -6.06 -6.66
CA PHE A 374 13.10 -6.37 -6.03
C PHE A 374 12.69 -7.85 -6.18
N ARG A 375 13.47 -8.67 -6.90
CA ARG A 375 13.30 -10.13 -6.98
C ARG A 375 13.45 -10.84 -5.63
N ALA A 376 14.10 -10.19 -4.66
CA ALA A 376 14.25 -10.72 -3.30
C ALA A 376 13.04 -10.39 -2.41
N LYS A 377 12.48 -9.18 -2.54
CA LYS A 377 11.31 -8.71 -1.78
C LYS A 377 10.68 -7.52 -2.51
N PRO A 378 9.36 -7.52 -2.73
CA PRO A 378 8.66 -6.39 -3.32
C PRO A 378 8.52 -5.24 -2.32
N THR A 379 8.28 -4.04 -2.84
CA THR A 379 7.82 -2.90 -2.04
C THR A 379 6.35 -2.65 -2.34
N ILE A 380 5.50 -2.75 -1.32
CA ILE A 380 4.05 -2.60 -1.40
C ILE A 380 3.65 -1.44 -0.52
N ILE A 381 3.27 -0.33 -1.15
CA ILE A 381 2.88 0.91 -0.48
C ILE A 381 1.41 1.14 -0.76
N VAL A 382 0.65 1.42 0.30
CA VAL A 382 -0.79 1.64 0.24
C VAL A 382 -1.14 2.91 1.00
N GLY A 383 -1.95 3.76 0.39
CA GLY A 383 -2.38 5.02 0.97
C GLY A 383 -3.89 5.10 1.08
N ALA A 384 -4.35 5.91 2.03
CA ALA A 384 -5.75 6.24 2.20
C ALA A 384 -5.94 7.69 2.62
N TYR A 385 -7.05 8.25 2.17
CA TYR A 385 -7.40 9.64 2.37
C TYR A 385 -8.83 9.76 2.85
N GLY A 386 -9.07 10.69 3.78
CA GLY A 386 -10.34 10.82 4.49
C GLY A 386 -10.84 12.25 4.61
N ILE A 387 -12.11 12.36 5.01
CA ILE A 387 -12.77 13.63 5.34
C ILE A 387 -13.49 13.53 6.69
N LEU A 388 -13.42 14.61 7.48
CA LEU A 388 -14.07 14.72 8.79
C LEU A 388 -14.43 16.17 9.12
N PRO A 389 -15.40 16.42 10.03
CA PRO A 389 -15.67 17.77 10.53
C PRO A 389 -14.44 18.36 11.19
N ARG A 390 -14.12 19.63 10.89
CA ARG A 390 -12.94 20.33 11.42
C ARG A 390 -12.92 20.33 12.95
N GLU A 391 -14.07 20.46 13.60
CA GLU A 391 -14.17 20.47 15.07
C GLU A 391 -13.81 19.13 15.73
N ARG A 392 -13.77 18.03 14.95
CA ARG A 392 -13.49 16.66 15.42
C ARG A 392 -12.12 16.14 14.98
N CYS A 393 -11.28 17.01 14.40
CA CYS A 393 -10.02 16.57 13.82
C CYS A 393 -8.88 16.39 14.84
N ALA A 394 -8.99 17.01 16.02
CA ALA A 394 -8.02 16.78 17.09
C ALA A 394 -8.20 15.36 17.65
N LYS A 395 -7.10 14.65 17.87
CA LYS A 395 -7.11 13.32 18.48
C LYS A 395 -7.80 13.38 19.84
N GLY A 396 -8.87 12.61 19.97
CA GLY A 396 -9.56 12.45 21.23
C GLY A 396 -8.69 11.77 22.28
N GLN A 397 -8.97 12.02 23.56
CA GLN A 397 -8.30 11.35 24.68
C GLN A 397 -9.35 10.72 25.59
N PRO A 398 -9.12 9.50 26.11
CA PRO A 398 -10.04 8.90 27.07
C PRO A 398 -10.05 9.69 28.38
N GLN A 399 -11.19 9.67 29.05
CA GLN A 399 -11.37 10.21 30.39
C GLN A 399 -11.46 9.07 31.41
N VAL A 400 -11.12 9.38 32.66
CA VAL A 400 -11.31 8.43 33.77
C VAL A 400 -12.79 8.08 33.86
N GLY A 401 -13.11 6.79 33.78
CA GLY A 401 -14.48 6.29 33.77
C GLY A 401 -15.02 5.91 32.38
N ASP A 402 -14.37 6.34 31.29
CA ASP A 402 -14.75 5.92 29.95
C ASP A 402 -14.58 4.40 29.78
N LEU A 403 -15.49 3.80 29.04
CA LEU A 403 -15.49 2.38 28.72
C LEU A 403 -14.55 2.10 27.54
N VAL A 404 -13.87 0.95 27.59
CA VAL A 404 -13.06 0.42 26.50
C VAL A 404 -13.92 -0.54 25.68
N LEU A 405 -14.25 -0.17 24.45
CA LEU A 405 -15.02 -1.01 23.53
C LEU A 405 -14.12 -1.54 22.43
N ALA A 406 -14.19 -2.84 22.16
CA ALA A 406 -13.69 -3.45 20.93
C ALA A 406 -14.85 -3.60 19.95
N ILE A 407 -14.69 -3.13 18.72
CA ILE A 407 -15.71 -3.16 17.67
C ILE A 407 -15.16 -3.83 16.42
N GLY A 408 -15.97 -4.67 15.76
CA GLY A 408 -15.65 -5.31 14.49
C GLY A 408 -15.22 -6.77 14.59
N GLY A 409 -14.14 -7.11 13.91
CA GLY A 409 -13.66 -8.48 13.72
C GLY A 409 -13.37 -9.25 15.02
N ARG A 410 -13.50 -10.58 14.95
CA ARG A 410 -13.16 -11.48 16.07
C ARG A 410 -11.66 -11.77 16.13
N THR A 411 -11.17 -12.09 17.33
CA THR A 411 -9.74 -12.33 17.60
C THR A 411 -9.37 -13.80 17.36
N GLY A 412 -8.33 -14.05 16.56
CA GLY A 412 -7.73 -15.37 16.28
C GLY A 412 -6.21 -15.41 16.51
N ARG A 413 -5.57 -16.54 16.18
CA ARG A 413 -4.10 -16.69 16.18
C ARG A 413 -3.53 -16.12 14.88
N ASP A 414 -3.45 -14.81 14.85
CA ASP A 414 -3.48 -14.04 13.63
C ASP A 414 -2.41 -12.95 13.71
N GLY A 415 -1.41 -12.98 12.83
CA GLY A 415 -0.34 -11.99 12.79
C GLY A 415 0.50 -11.91 14.08
N ILE A 416 0.47 -12.95 14.93
CA ILE A 416 1.27 -12.97 16.15
C ILE A 416 2.74 -12.89 15.78
N HIS A 417 3.46 -11.95 16.42
CA HIS A 417 4.84 -11.60 16.11
C HIS A 417 5.04 -10.95 14.73
N GLY A 418 3.98 -10.43 14.09
CA GLY A 418 4.05 -9.73 12.80
C GLY A 418 4.91 -8.47 12.85
N ALA A 419 4.69 -7.59 13.84
CA ALA A 419 5.48 -6.37 14.00
C ALA A 419 6.97 -6.63 14.29
N THR A 420 7.27 -7.58 15.19
CA THR A 420 8.65 -8.02 15.46
C THR A 420 9.30 -8.68 14.24
N PHE A 421 8.55 -9.48 13.48
CA PHE A 421 9.02 -10.10 12.23
C PHE A 421 9.34 -9.06 11.14
N SER A 422 8.46 -8.08 10.94
CA SER A 422 8.65 -7.02 9.92
C SER A 422 9.92 -6.20 10.16
N SER A 423 10.44 -6.22 11.39
CA SER A 423 11.66 -5.53 11.82
C SER A 423 12.95 -6.32 11.51
N GLY A 424 12.84 -7.59 11.08
CA GLY A 424 13.98 -8.47 10.77
C GLY A 424 14.28 -8.60 9.27
N GLU A 425 15.50 -9.02 8.93
CA GLU A 425 15.93 -9.30 7.55
C GLU A 425 15.26 -10.57 6.97
N MET A 426 15.19 -10.66 5.64
CA MET A 426 14.66 -11.85 4.96
C MET A 426 15.73 -12.94 4.76
N THR A 427 15.33 -14.20 4.92
CA THR A 427 16.16 -15.41 4.73
C THR A 427 15.37 -16.51 4.04
N GLU A 428 16.04 -17.58 3.62
CA GLU A 428 15.41 -18.75 2.98
C GLU A 428 14.32 -19.42 3.84
N ARG A 429 14.46 -19.36 5.18
CA ARG A 429 13.53 -19.99 6.13
C ARG A 429 12.37 -19.09 6.53
N THR A 430 12.36 -17.85 6.05
CA THR A 430 11.37 -16.84 6.45
C THR A 430 9.93 -17.31 6.16
N THR A 431 9.69 -18.00 5.04
CA THR A 431 8.38 -18.54 4.65
C THR A 431 7.94 -19.72 5.52
N GLU A 432 8.87 -20.59 5.93
CA GLU A 432 8.56 -21.77 6.75
C GLU A 432 8.24 -21.41 8.21
N VAL A 433 9.02 -20.50 8.80
CA VAL A 433 8.93 -20.16 10.22
C VAL A 433 7.75 -19.24 10.51
N ASN A 434 7.35 -18.39 9.55
CA ASN A 434 6.43 -17.28 9.81
C ASN A 434 5.10 -17.37 9.05
N SER A 435 4.68 -18.58 8.70
CA SER A 435 3.41 -18.79 7.99
C SER A 435 2.16 -18.34 8.77
N SER A 436 2.26 -18.17 10.10
CA SER A 436 1.18 -17.62 10.94
C SER A 436 1.03 -16.10 10.86
N ALA A 437 1.96 -15.39 10.21
CA ALA A 437 2.00 -13.93 10.21
C ALA A 437 1.05 -13.28 9.19
N VAL A 438 0.60 -14.00 8.15
CA VAL A 438 -0.20 -13.40 7.08
C VAL A 438 -1.65 -13.89 7.11
N GLN A 439 -2.57 -12.94 7.11
CA GLN A 439 -4.01 -13.19 7.17
C GLN A 439 -4.72 -12.83 5.86
N ILE A 440 -5.91 -13.39 5.69
CA ILE A 440 -6.87 -12.94 4.69
C ILE A 440 -7.85 -11.97 5.37
N GLY A 441 -7.91 -10.74 4.89
CA GLY A 441 -8.82 -9.73 5.43
C GLY A 441 -10.29 -9.93 5.03
N HIS A 442 -11.20 -9.35 5.80
CA HIS A 442 -12.65 -9.39 5.63
C HIS A 442 -13.23 -7.99 5.33
N PRO A 443 -13.12 -7.47 4.09
CA PRO A 443 -13.53 -6.10 3.76
C PRO A 443 -15.00 -5.78 4.09
N ILE A 444 -15.93 -6.75 3.96
CA ILE A 444 -17.34 -6.53 4.30
C ILE A 444 -17.57 -6.31 5.81
N GLU A 445 -16.74 -6.88 6.69
CA GLU A 445 -16.78 -6.57 8.13
C GLU A 445 -16.26 -5.15 8.37
N GLU A 446 -15.11 -4.80 7.79
CA GLU A 446 -14.54 -3.45 7.94
C GLU A 446 -15.46 -2.36 7.39
N LYS A 447 -16.19 -2.62 6.31
CA LYS A 447 -17.20 -1.68 5.78
C LYS A 447 -18.28 -1.39 6.81
N ARG A 448 -18.83 -2.43 7.46
CA ARG A 448 -19.85 -2.26 8.49
C ARG A 448 -19.30 -1.50 9.70
N VAL A 449 -18.07 -1.82 10.13
CA VAL A 449 -17.36 -1.12 11.21
C VAL A 449 -17.14 0.36 10.88
N SER A 450 -16.68 0.65 9.67
CA SER A 450 -16.48 2.01 9.16
C SER A 450 -17.77 2.82 9.22
N ASP A 451 -18.86 2.29 8.69
CA ASP A 451 -20.16 2.97 8.70
C ASP A 451 -20.68 3.21 10.14
N ALA A 452 -20.45 2.27 11.05
CA ALA A 452 -20.83 2.41 12.46
C ALA A 452 -20.02 3.50 13.18
N ILE A 453 -18.69 3.53 12.98
CA ILE A 453 -17.81 4.55 13.58
C ILE A 453 -18.14 5.94 13.05
N ILE A 454 -18.36 6.10 11.74
CA ILE A 454 -18.74 7.40 11.17
C ILE A 454 -20.08 7.87 11.73
N LYS A 455 -21.07 6.97 11.83
CA LYS A 455 -22.37 7.32 12.41
C LYS A 455 -22.27 7.72 13.88
N ALA A 456 -21.47 7.01 14.68
CA ALA A 456 -21.24 7.33 16.09
C ALA A 456 -20.41 8.62 16.28
N SER A 457 -19.42 8.86 15.42
CA SER A 457 -18.61 10.09 15.40
C SER A 457 -19.47 11.33 15.12
N LEU A 458 -20.29 11.30 14.06
CA LEU A 458 -21.18 12.41 13.72
C LEU A 458 -22.24 12.67 14.80
N ALA A 459 -22.66 11.64 15.53
CA ALA A 459 -23.55 11.76 16.68
C ALA A 459 -22.85 12.26 17.97
N GLY A 460 -21.52 12.42 17.96
CA GLY A 460 -20.75 12.89 19.12
C GLY A 460 -20.59 11.89 20.25
N LEU A 461 -20.67 10.59 19.94
CA LEU A 461 -20.63 9.52 20.95
C LEU A 461 -19.22 9.02 21.29
N ILE A 462 -18.26 9.26 20.40
CA ILE A 462 -16.87 8.78 20.53
C ILE A 462 -16.02 9.83 21.24
N ARG A 463 -15.33 9.44 22.33
CA ARG A 463 -14.31 10.27 22.99
C ARG A 463 -12.99 10.17 22.26
N ALA A 464 -12.52 8.95 22.03
CA ALA A 464 -11.30 8.61 21.31
C ALA A 464 -11.50 7.31 20.52
N VAL A 465 -10.77 7.15 19.42
CA VAL A 465 -10.79 5.96 18.56
C VAL A 465 -9.37 5.69 18.05
N THR A 466 -9.04 4.41 17.90
CA THR A 466 -7.80 3.97 17.24
C THR A 466 -8.00 2.59 16.61
N ASP A 467 -7.16 2.27 15.64
CA ASP A 467 -7.11 0.96 14.99
C ASP A 467 -6.47 -0.11 15.88
N CYS A 468 -6.76 -1.37 15.60
CA CYS A 468 -5.98 -2.51 16.11
C CYS A 468 -5.11 -3.09 15.00
N GLY A 469 -3.93 -2.50 14.80
CA GLY A 469 -2.88 -3.01 13.92
C GLY A 469 -1.84 -3.87 14.66
N ALA A 470 -0.57 -3.49 14.50
CA ALA A 470 0.59 -4.15 15.11
C ALA A 470 0.46 -4.25 16.64
N GLY A 471 0.68 -5.43 17.21
CA GLY A 471 0.50 -5.68 18.64
C GLY A 471 -0.94 -5.68 19.15
N GLY A 472 -1.95 -5.51 18.28
CA GLY A 472 -3.36 -5.74 18.62
C GLY A 472 -3.91 -4.87 19.75
N PHE A 473 -4.63 -5.50 20.68
CA PHE A 473 -5.19 -4.78 21.83
C PHE A 473 -4.11 -4.20 22.75
N SER A 474 -2.94 -4.84 22.81
CA SER A 474 -1.81 -4.37 23.60
C SER A 474 -1.37 -2.96 23.24
N SER A 475 -1.14 -2.70 21.94
CA SER A 475 -0.77 -1.36 21.46
C SER A 475 -1.97 -0.42 21.53
N ALA A 476 -3.10 -0.79 20.93
CA ALA A 476 -4.27 0.09 20.81
C ALA A 476 -4.79 0.60 22.18
N ILE A 477 -4.97 -0.31 23.15
CA ILE A 477 -5.48 0.05 24.48
C ILE A 477 -4.35 0.63 25.35
N GLY A 478 -3.13 0.11 25.21
CA GLY A 478 -1.96 0.58 25.97
C GLY A 478 -1.56 2.02 25.64
N GLU A 479 -1.59 2.41 24.37
CA GLU A 479 -1.30 3.77 23.90
C GLU A 479 -2.43 4.74 24.26
N MET A 480 -3.69 4.36 23.99
CA MET A 480 -4.86 5.17 24.33
C MET A 480 -4.92 5.43 25.84
N GLY A 481 -4.58 4.44 26.67
CA GLY A 481 -4.55 4.54 28.12
C GLY A 481 -3.26 5.11 28.72
N SER A 482 -2.28 5.52 27.91
CA SER A 482 -0.92 5.89 28.38
C SER A 482 -0.92 6.94 29.50
N GLN A 483 -1.83 7.93 29.43
CA GLN A 483 -1.93 9.00 30.43
C GLN A 483 -2.83 8.67 31.61
N THR A 484 -3.84 7.80 31.46
CA THR A 484 -4.84 7.51 32.51
C THR A 484 -4.46 6.25 33.29
N GLY A 485 -4.09 5.19 32.57
CA GLY A 485 -4.19 3.81 33.00
C GLY A 485 -5.50 3.18 32.54
N VAL A 486 -5.53 1.85 32.48
CA VAL A 486 -6.65 1.07 31.95
C VAL A 486 -6.71 -0.30 32.59
N GLU A 487 -7.94 -0.75 32.87
CA GLU A 487 -8.24 -2.10 33.35
C GLU A 487 -9.05 -2.84 32.28
N VAL A 488 -8.57 -4.02 31.88
CA VAL A 488 -9.17 -4.86 30.82
C VAL A 488 -9.49 -6.25 31.36
N ALA A 489 -10.68 -6.74 31.04
CA ALA A 489 -11.13 -8.11 31.26
C ALA A 489 -11.12 -8.86 29.91
N LEU A 490 -10.05 -9.60 29.66
CA LEU A 490 -9.72 -10.14 28.35
C LEU A 490 -10.65 -11.29 27.93
N GLU A 491 -11.29 -11.99 28.88
CA GLU A 491 -12.28 -13.02 28.57
C GLU A 491 -13.53 -12.49 27.85
N LYS A 492 -13.71 -11.15 27.81
CA LYS A 492 -14.79 -10.50 27.07
C LYS A 492 -14.44 -10.24 25.59
N ALA A 493 -13.18 -10.44 25.19
CA ALA A 493 -12.78 -10.26 23.81
C ALA A 493 -13.47 -11.30 22.91
N PRO A 494 -14.10 -10.91 21.80
CA PRO A 494 -14.75 -11.85 20.89
C PRO A 494 -13.67 -12.68 20.19
N LEU A 495 -13.83 -14.01 20.18
CA LEU A 495 -12.86 -14.96 19.62
C LEU A 495 -13.40 -15.69 18.39
N LYS A 496 -12.55 -15.92 17.39
CA LYS A 496 -12.89 -16.76 16.21
C LYS A 496 -13.12 -18.22 16.61
N TYR A 497 -12.32 -18.72 17.55
CA TYR A 497 -12.37 -20.07 18.07
C TYR A 497 -11.76 -20.13 19.49
N PRO A 498 -12.17 -21.10 20.32
CA PRO A 498 -11.60 -21.28 21.65
C PRO A 498 -10.18 -21.88 21.58
N GLY A 499 -9.42 -21.75 22.67
CA GLY A 499 -8.09 -22.38 22.83
C GLY A 499 -6.88 -21.50 22.54
N LEU A 500 -7.08 -20.20 22.34
CA LEU A 500 -6.00 -19.21 22.34
C LEU A 500 -5.46 -19.05 23.76
N LYS A 501 -4.13 -18.89 23.89
CA LYS A 501 -3.53 -18.47 25.15
C LYS A 501 -3.93 -17.01 25.44
N PRO A 502 -4.00 -16.57 26.70
CA PRO A 502 -4.41 -15.21 27.03
C PRO A 502 -3.54 -14.14 26.36
N TRP A 503 -2.21 -14.32 26.36
CA TRP A 503 -1.32 -13.38 25.66
C TRP A 503 -1.55 -13.38 24.14
N GLU A 504 -1.90 -14.52 23.53
CA GLU A 504 -2.23 -14.59 22.09
C GLU A 504 -3.47 -13.74 21.77
N ILE A 505 -4.50 -13.76 22.63
CA ILE A 505 -5.69 -12.90 22.47
C ILE A 505 -5.30 -11.42 22.57
N TRP A 506 -4.42 -11.11 23.52
CA TRP A 506 -4.00 -9.73 23.81
C TRP A 506 -3.19 -9.08 22.69
N VAL A 507 -2.23 -9.83 22.12
CA VAL A 507 -1.31 -9.30 21.09
C VAL A 507 -1.70 -9.66 19.66
N SER A 508 -2.77 -10.43 19.46
CA SER A 508 -3.27 -10.81 18.13
C SER A 508 -3.45 -9.59 17.23
N GLU A 509 -2.94 -9.67 16.01
CA GLU A 509 -3.06 -8.65 14.97
C GLU A 509 -4.23 -8.97 14.03
N SER A 510 -5.27 -9.65 14.53
CA SER A 510 -6.51 -9.89 13.78
C SER A 510 -7.05 -8.61 13.17
N GLN A 511 -7.40 -8.66 11.89
CA GLN A 511 -7.88 -7.52 11.12
C GLN A 511 -9.31 -7.06 11.47
N GLU A 512 -9.71 -5.93 10.87
CA GLU A 512 -11.06 -5.34 10.96
C GLU A 512 -11.52 -4.97 12.37
N ARG A 513 -10.58 -4.65 13.27
CA ARG A 513 -10.85 -4.27 14.67
C ARG A 513 -10.45 -2.83 14.94
N MET A 514 -11.28 -2.16 15.73
CA MET A 514 -11.03 -0.82 16.26
C MET A 514 -11.30 -0.81 17.77
N VAL A 515 -10.67 0.11 18.49
CA VAL A 515 -10.93 0.39 19.90
C VAL A 515 -11.54 1.77 20.06
N LEU A 516 -12.60 1.86 20.87
CA LEU A 516 -13.30 3.11 21.19
C LEU A 516 -13.23 3.38 22.69
N ALA A 517 -13.00 4.64 23.05
CA ALA A 517 -13.32 5.19 24.36
C ALA A 517 -14.69 5.86 24.30
N VAL A 518 -15.63 5.39 25.13
CA VAL A 518 -17.03 5.87 25.14
C VAL A 518 -17.46 6.14 26.57
N ALA A 519 -18.09 7.30 26.79
CA ALA A 519 -18.67 7.64 28.09
C ALA A 519 -19.81 6.66 28.43
N PRO A 520 -19.96 6.19 29.68
CA PRO A 520 -20.97 5.19 30.04
C PRO A 520 -22.40 5.55 29.63
N GLU A 521 -22.76 6.83 29.70
CA GLU A 521 -24.08 7.36 29.28
C GLU A 521 -24.36 7.22 27.78
N ASN A 522 -23.32 7.05 26.95
CA ASN A 522 -23.44 6.92 25.50
C ASN A 522 -23.47 5.46 25.03
N LEU A 523 -23.24 4.48 25.92
CA LEU A 523 -23.08 3.06 25.57
C LEU A 523 -24.28 2.54 24.78
N GLU A 524 -25.50 2.76 25.28
CA GLU A 524 -26.73 2.25 24.63
C GLU A 524 -26.88 2.78 23.21
N SER A 525 -26.63 4.07 22.97
CA SER A 525 -26.69 4.65 21.62
C SER A 525 -25.63 4.08 20.68
N VAL A 526 -24.44 3.76 21.17
CA VAL A 526 -23.40 3.06 20.37
C VAL A 526 -23.85 1.65 20.04
N LEU A 527 -24.40 0.90 21.01
CA LEU A 527 -24.94 -0.45 20.79
C LEU A 527 -26.07 -0.46 19.76
N GLU A 528 -26.98 0.52 19.82
CA GLU A 528 -28.06 0.68 18.84
C GLU A 528 -27.53 0.88 17.41
N ILE A 529 -26.51 1.72 17.24
CA ILE A 529 -25.85 1.94 15.94
C ILE A 529 -25.21 0.65 15.43
N CYS A 530 -24.47 -0.06 16.29
CA CYS A 530 -23.79 -1.30 15.93
C CYS A 530 -24.79 -2.39 15.53
N ASN A 531 -25.87 -2.55 16.30
CA ASN A 531 -26.94 -3.51 16.01
C ASN A 531 -27.63 -3.22 14.67
N LEU A 532 -27.92 -1.95 14.38
CA LEU A 532 -28.53 -1.55 13.10
C LEU A 532 -27.66 -1.94 11.89
N LEU A 533 -26.33 -1.85 12.05
CA LEU A 533 -25.37 -2.11 10.99
C LEU A 533 -24.79 -3.53 11.02
N ASN A 534 -25.30 -4.39 11.91
CA ASN A 534 -24.81 -5.75 12.14
C ASN A 534 -23.31 -5.79 12.48
N VAL A 535 -22.83 -4.93 13.37
CA VAL A 535 -21.45 -4.88 13.84
C VAL A 535 -21.37 -5.46 15.25
N GLU A 536 -20.43 -6.38 15.47
CA GLU A 536 -20.17 -6.93 16.80
C GLU A 536 -19.38 -5.92 17.66
N VAL A 537 -19.75 -5.79 18.93
CA VAL A 537 -19.11 -4.87 19.87
C VAL A 537 -19.07 -5.48 21.27
N SER A 538 -17.96 -5.32 21.97
CA SER A 538 -17.76 -5.83 23.32
C SER A 538 -17.11 -4.80 24.23
N VAL A 539 -17.65 -4.65 25.45
CA VAL A 539 -17.06 -3.79 26.49
C VAL A 539 -15.99 -4.58 27.23
N LEU A 540 -14.73 -4.29 26.93
CA LEU A 540 -13.58 -5.00 27.50
C LEU A 540 -13.19 -4.50 28.89
N GLY A 541 -13.42 -3.21 29.17
CA GLY A 541 -12.81 -2.60 30.35
C GLY A 541 -13.18 -1.14 30.57
N GLN A 542 -12.36 -0.45 31.37
CA GLN A 542 -12.55 0.94 31.71
C GLN A 542 -11.21 1.66 31.89
N PHE A 543 -11.13 2.91 31.44
CA PHE A 543 -10.00 3.79 31.75
C PHE A 543 -10.06 4.25 33.22
N LYS A 544 -8.92 4.17 33.90
CA LYS A 544 -8.76 4.48 35.34
C LYS A 544 -7.76 5.61 35.54
N ASP A 545 -7.57 6.10 36.76
CA ASP A 545 -6.46 7.02 37.10
C ASP A 545 -5.26 6.30 37.74
N SER A 546 -5.11 5.00 37.46
CA SER A 546 -4.09 4.16 38.09
C SER A 546 -2.69 4.35 37.52
N LYS A 547 -2.57 4.97 36.34
CA LYS A 547 -1.35 5.03 35.51
C LYS A 547 -0.73 3.65 35.22
N LYS A 548 -1.55 2.60 35.28
CA LYS A 548 -1.17 1.21 35.04
C LYS A 548 -1.95 0.60 33.89
N LEU A 549 -1.32 -0.31 33.16
CA LEU A 549 -1.97 -1.27 32.29
C LEU A 549 -2.24 -2.54 33.10
N VAL A 550 -3.51 -2.81 33.39
CA VAL A 550 -3.94 -4.02 34.11
C VAL A 550 -4.83 -4.85 33.21
N VAL A 551 -4.41 -6.08 32.91
CA VAL A 551 -5.19 -7.04 32.12
C VAL A 551 -5.47 -8.27 32.97
N THR A 552 -6.73 -8.68 32.99
CA THR A 552 -7.21 -9.87 33.70
C THR A 552 -7.78 -10.87 32.72
N TYR A 553 -7.69 -12.16 33.05
CA TYR A 553 -8.33 -13.25 32.31
C TYR A 553 -8.92 -14.26 33.29
N HIS A 554 -10.24 -14.43 33.27
CA HIS A 554 -10.97 -15.28 34.22
C HIS A 554 -10.65 -14.99 35.70
N GLY A 555 -10.46 -13.72 36.03
CA GLY A 555 -10.15 -13.24 37.39
C GLY A 555 -8.68 -13.30 37.80
N GLU A 556 -7.79 -13.86 36.97
CA GLU A 556 -6.35 -13.82 37.18
C GLU A 556 -5.73 -12.58 36.50
N THR A 557 -4.88 -11.84 37.20
CA THR A 557 -4.12 -10.74 36.60
C THR A 557 -2.97 -11.29 35.78
N ILE A 558 -3.06 -11.13 34.45
CA ILE A 558 -2.05 -11.60 33.51
C ILE A 558 -1.12 -10.48 33.04
N CYS A 559 -1.44 -9.21 33.28
CA CYS A 559 -0.55 -8.07 33.02
C CYS A 559 -0.78 -6.97 34.07
N ASP A 560 0.31 -6.46 34.69
CA ASP A 560 0.33 -5.29 35.57
C ASP A 560 1.62 -4.49 35.32
N LEU A 561 1.55 -3.57 34.37
CA LEU A 561 2.67 -2.71 33.95
C LEU A 561 2.41 -1.24 34.29
N GLN A 562 3.46 -0.53 34.70
CA GLN A 562 3.42 0.93 34.80
C GLN A 562 3.44 1.53 33.39
N MET A 563 2.51 2.44 33.08
CA MET A 563 2.45 3.07 31.76
C MET A 563 3.74 3.83 31.43
N SER A 564 4.35 4.51 32.42
CA SER A 564 5.61 5.21 32.23
C SER A 564 6.77 4.28 31.91
N PHE A 565 6.77 3.04 32.42
CA PHE A 565 7.80 2.07 32.04
C PHE A 565 7.57 1.56 30.62
N LEU A 566 6.31 1.26 30.27
CA LEU A 566 5.96 0.75 28.95
C LEU A 566 6.29 1.75 27.85
N HIS A 567 5.99 3.04 28.03
CA HIS A 567 6.12 4.05 26.98
C HIS A 567 7.41 4.88 27.05
N ASP A 568 7.95 5.13 28.25
CA ASP A 568 9.16 5.96 28.43
C ASP A 568 10.39 5.16 28.87
N GLY A 569 10.26 3.84 29.06
CA GLY A 569 11.36 2.99 29.52
C GLY A 569 12.40 2.69 28.45
N LEU A 570 12.05 2.71 27.17
CA LEU A 570 12.95 2.32 26.09
C LEU A 570 14.16 3.28 26.00
N PRO A 571 15.42 2.79 26.10
CA PRO A 571 16.59 3.65 25.98
C PRO A 571 16.76 4.19 24.56
N GLN A 572 17.23 5.43 24.44
CA GLN A 572 17.57 6.02 23.15
C GLN A 572 18.85 5.39 22.58
N ARG A 573 18.73 4.77 21.40
CA ARG A 573 19.87 4.16 20.70
C ARG A 573 20.84 5.22 20.18
N VAL A 574 22.12 4.87 20.12
CA VAL A 574 23.15 5.65 19.41
C VAL A 574 23.55 4.88 18.16
N MET A 575 23.44 5.51 16.99
CA MET A 575 23.77 4.90 15.71
C MET A 575 24.81 5.72 14.95
N LYS A 576 25.73 5.01 14.30
CA LYS A 576 26.76 5.60 13.45
C LYS A 576 26.37 5.43 11.99
N ALA A 577 26.54 6.49 11.22
CA ALA A 577 26.31 6.50 9.80
C ALA A 577 27.56 6.99 9.07
N SER A 578 27.81 6.44 7.90
CA SER A 578 28.90 6.82 7.01
C SER A 578 28.31 7.06 5.64
N PHE A 579 28.43 8.28 5.13
CA PHE A 579 28.06 8.59 3.75
C PHE A 579 29.31 8.98 2.96
N LYS A 580 29.52 8.28 1.84
CA LYS A 580 30.52 8.63 0.84
C LYS A 580 29.82 8.79 -0.50
N LYS A 581 29.90 10.01 -1.06
CA LYS A 581 29.37 10.28 -2.40
C LYS A 581 29.99 9.31 -3.40
N LYS A 582 29.14 8.57 -4.12
CA LYS A 582 29.58 7.74 -5.24
C LYS A 582 30.04 8.67 -6.38
N GLU A 583 31.18 8.35 -6.99
CA GLU A 583 31.60 9.07 -8.19
C GLU A 583 30.63 8.73 -9.32
N CYS A 584 29.99 9.74 -9.92
CA CYS A 584 29.19 9.51 -11.13
C CYS A 584 30.13 9.20 -12.29
N ALA A 585 29.75 8.25 -13.14
CA ALA A 585 30.45 8.03 -14.38
C ALA A 585 30.40 9.31 -15.23
N ASP A 586 31.55 9.76 -15.71
CA ASP A 586 31.58 10.81 -16.73
C ASP A 586 30.83 10.31 -17.96
N ASN A 587 30.08 11.22 -18.61
CA ASN A 587 29.51 10.97 -19.93
C ASN A 587 30.67 10.66 -20.89
N LYS A 588 30.97 9.38 -21.09
CA LYS A 588 31.76 8.95 -22.25
C LYS A 588 31.05 9.49 -23.49
N SER A 589 31.79 9.77 -24.56
CA SER A 589 31.22 10.22 -25.83
C SER A 589 30.26 9.16 -26.40
N ILE A 590 29.01 9.16 -25.95
CA ILE A 590 27.96 8.25 -26.40
C ILE A 590 27.55 8.70 -27.81
N PRO A 591 27.67 7.83 -28.83
CA PRO A 591 27.26 8.19 -30.19
C PRO A 591 25.75 8.44 -30.25
N LEU A 592 25.32 9.30 -31.17
CA LEU A 592 23.90 9.47 -31.45
C LEU A 592 23.32 8.14 -31.98
N PRO A 593 22.16 7.67 -31.50
CA PRO A 593 21.51 6.49 -32.06
C PRO A 593 21.24 6.63 -33.55
N ASN A 594 21.48 5.55 -34.30
CA ASN A 594 21.24 5.53 -35.75
C ASN A 594 19.74 5.52 -36.10
N ASP A 595 18.88 5.01 -35.20
CA ASP A 595 17.44 4.86 -35.40
C ASP A 595 16.68 5.37 -34.17
N LEU A 596 16.46 6.69 -34.13
CA LEU A 596 15.71 7.35 -33.05
C LEU A 596 14.26 6.85 -32.93
N PRO A 597 13.50 6.62 -34.02
CA PRO A 597 12.16 6.01 -33.93
C PRO A 597 12.15 4.67 -33.19
N LEU A 598 13.13 3.80 -33.43
CA LEU A 598 13.22 2.52 -32.73
C LEU A 598 13.55 2.70 -31.25
N VAL A 599 14.45 3.61 -30.91
CA VAL A 599 14.74 3.93 -29.49
C VAL A 599 13.49 4.47 -28.80
N TYR A 600 12.73 5.34 -29.46
CA TYR A 600 11.47 5.86 -28.92
C TYR A 600 10.47 4.72 -28.64
N GLN A 601 10.28 3.80 -29.59
CA GLN A 601 9.43 2.61 -29.37
C GLN A 601 9.90 1.76 -28.18
N ARG A 602 11.21 1.54 -28.04
CA ARG A 602 11.78 0.78 -26.92
C ARG A 602 11.58 1.49 -25.58
N VAL A 603 11.75 2.81 -25.53
CA VAL A 603 11.47 3.63 -24.33
C VAL A 603 9.99 3.53 -23.95
N MET A 604 9.08 3.63 -24.92
CA MET A 604 7.64 3.45 -24.66
C MET A 604 7.30 2.05 -24.11
N GLY A 605 8.02 1.02 -24.57
CA GLY A 605 7.89 -0.35 -24.07
C GLY A 605 8.66 -0.64 -22.79
N HIS A 606 9.42 0.32 -22.24
CA HIS A 606 10.18 0.13 -21.01
C HIS A 606 9.24 -0.13 -19.83
N PRO A 607 9.54 -1.07 -18.91
CA PRO A 607 8.63 -1.43 -17.81
C PRO A 607 8.20 -0.24 -16.91
N ASN A 608 9.08 0.74 -16.73
CA ASN A 608 8.79 1.96 -15.95
C ASN A 608 8.03 3.04 -16.74
N VAL A 609 7.86 2.89 -18.06
CA VAL A 609 7.16 3.85 -18.93
C VAL A 609 5.85 3.27 -19.47
N CYS A 610 5.79 1.95 -19.68
CA CYS A 610 4.66 1.29 -20.33
C CYS A 610 3.35 1.50 -19.56
N SER A 611 2.23 1.43 -20.27
CA SER A 611 0.90 1.64 -19.71
C SER A 611 0.59 0.64 -18.59
N LYS A 612 0.09 1.16 -17.46
CA LYS A 612 -0.44 0.36 -16.35
C LYS A 612 -1.95 0.13 -16.43
N GLU A 613 -2.57 0.44 -17.58
CA GLU A 613 -4.00 0.39 -17.85
C GLU A 613 -4.69 -0.92 -17.38
N PRO A 614 -4.16 -2.14 -17.63
CA PRO A 614 -4.81 -3.37 -17.17
C PRO A 614 -4.96 -3.47 -15.65
N ILE A 615 -4.02 -2.91 -14.88
CA ILE A 615 -4.09 -2.88 -13.41
C ILE A 615 -5.19 -1.90 -12.98
N VAL A 616 -5.11 -0.67 -13.49
CA VAL A 616 -6.02 0.41 -13.13
C VAL A 616 -7.46 0.06 -13.45
N ARG A 617 -7.73 -0.61 -14.59
CA ARG A 617 -9.10 -1.02 -14.98
C ARG A 617 -9.72 -2.09 -14.08
N MET A 618 -8.94 -2.76 -13.23
CA MET A 618 -9.49 -3.73 -12.26
C MET A 618 -10.06 -3.05 -11.01
N TYR A 619 -9.63 -1.82 -10.71
CA TYR A 619 -10.07 -1.09 -9.53
C TYR A 619 -11.29 -0.21 -9.80
N ASP A 620 -12.11 -0.03 -8.77
CA ASP A 620 -13.18 0.97 -8.80
C ASP A 620 -12.59 2.38 -8.64
N HIS A 621 -13.02 3.30 -9.50
CA HIS A 621 -12.62 4.72 -9.48
C HIS A 621 -13.78 5.67 -9.18
N GLY A 622 -15.02 5.18 -9.23
CA GLY A 622 -16.24 6.00 -9.28
C GLY A 622 -17.19 5.80 -8.12
N VAL A 623 -16.99 4.76 -7.30
CA VAL A 623 -17.77 4.53 -6.08
C VAL A 623 -17.71 5.78 -5.19
N GLN A 624 -18.82 6.06 -4.51
CA GLN A 624 -19.10 7.32 -3.79
C GLN A 624 -19.41 8.56 -4.67
N GLY A 625 -19.20 8.50 -5.99
CA GLY A 625 -19.63 9.56 -6.93
C GLY A 625 -18.84 10.87 -6.83
N SER A 626 -17.60 10.82 -6.32
CA SER A 626 -16.75 11.99 -6.08
C SER A 626 -15.68 12.21 -7.17
N CYS A 627 -15.35 11.22 -8.00
CA CYS A 627 -14.27 11.32 -8.99
C CYS A 627 -14.57 12.38 -10.07
N CYS A 628 -13.69 13.37 -10.18
CA CYS A 628 -13.77 14.48 -11.14
C CYS A 628 -12.69 14.39 -12.22
N LEU A 629 -11.46 14.07 -11.82
CA LEU A 629 -10.37 13.73 -12.74
C LEU A 629 -9.92 12.29 -12.44
N PRO A 630 -10.29 11.30 -13.29
CA PRO A 630 -9.91 9.90 -13.13
C PRO A 630 -8.44 9.67 -13.51
N PRO A 631 -7.83 8.53 -13.12
CA PRO A 631 -6.45 8.21 -13.48
C PRO A 631 -6.20 8.09 -15.00
N PHE A 632 -7.24 7.82 -15.80
CA PHE A 632 -7.17 7.84 -17.26
C PHE A 632 -8.21 8.77 -17.88
N ALA A 633 -7.78 9.66 -18.77
CA ALA A 633 -8.61 10.58 -19.54
C ALA A 633 -8.37 10.41 -21.06
N GLY A 634 -8.75 11.42 -21.85
CA GLY A 634 -8.75 11.37 -23.31
C GLY A 634 -9.98 10.72 -23.91
N ILE A 635 -10.06 10.76 -25.25
CA ILE A 635 -11.23 10.32 -26.03
C ILE A 635 -11.52 8.83 -25.83
N SER A 636 -10.48 8.00 -25.73
CA SER A 636 -10.58 6.56 -25.55
C SER A 636 -10.43 6.13 -24.08
N GLY A 637 -10.21 7.09 -23.16
CA GLY A 637 -9.92 6.80 -21.75
C GLY A 637 -8.63 5.99 -21.57
N ASP A 638 -7.59 6.31 -22.35
CA ASP A 638 -6.30 5.62 -22.39
C ASP A 638 -5.09 6.56 -22.32
N CYS A 639 -5.28 7.84 -21.99
CA CYS A 639 -4.21 8.73 -21.57
C CYS A 639 -4.10 8.75 -20.05
N PRO A 640 -2.95 8.42 -19.45
CA PRO A 640 -2.77 8.59 -18.02
C PRO A 640 -2.89 10.07 -17.65
N ASN A 641 -3.45 10.36 -16.47
CA ASN A 641 -3.33 11.66 -15.83
C ASN A 641 -2.26 11.60 -14.76
N ASP A 642 -1.60 12.73 -14.54
CA ASP A 642 -0.56 12.89 -13.52
C ASP A 642 -1.09 12.70 -12.09
N SER A 643 -2.35 13.07 -11.86
CA SER A 643 -2.99 13.00 -10.54
C SER A 643 -4.48 12.76 -10.66
N VAL A 644 -5.11 12.54 -9.50
CA VAL A 644 -6.56 12.43 -9.40
C VAL A 644 -7.15 13.57 -8.60
N VAL A 645 -8.35 13.96 -9.02
CA VAL A 645 -9.14 14.98 -8.34
C VAL A 645 -10.49 14.40 -7.97
N LEU A 646 -10.78 14.44 -6.67
CA LEU A 646 -12.06 14.04 -6.09
C LEU A 646 -12.82 15.27 -5.64
N LYS A 647 -14.14 15.18 -5.52
CA LYS A 647 -15.04 16.19 -4.97
C LYS A 647 -15.76 15.59 -3.77
N PRO A 648 -15.12 15.63 -2.57
CA PRO A 648 -15.61 14.91 -1.39
C PRO A 648 -16.96 15.44 -0.88
N LEU A 649 -17.23 16.73 -1.08
CA LEU A 649 -18.48 17.39 -0.69
C LEU A 649 -19.40 17.54 -1.91
N LEU A 650 -20.41 16.68 -1.99
CA LEU A 650 -21.39 16.73 -3.08
C LEU A 650 -22.17 18.05 -3.08
N GLY A 651 -22.36 18.63 -4.26
CA GLY A 651 -23.04 19.92 -4.45
C GLY A 651 -22.15 21.16 -4.33
N TYR A 652 -20.91 21.01 -3.86
CA TYR A 652 -19.92 22.10 -3.77
C TYR A 652 -18.85 21.96 -4.86
N PRO A 653 -18.14 23.04 -5.22
CA PRO A 653 -17.09 22.99 -6.25
C PRO A 653 -15.73 22.45 -5.71
N TYR A 654 -15.64 22.19 -4.41
CA TYR A 654 -14.37 21.89 -3.74
C TYR A 654 -13.82 20.52 -4.06
N GLY A 655 -12.57 20.50 -4.50
CA GLY A 655 -11.83 19.30 -4.83
C GLY A 655 -10.75 18.94 -3.81
N MET A 656 -10.38 17.66 -3.80
CA MET A 656 -9.17 17.14 -3.18
C MET A 656 -8.30 16.54 -4.28
N VAL A 657 -7.04 16.94 -4.36
CA VAL A 657 -6.05 16.37 -5.29
C VAL A 657 -5.19 15.36 -4.54
N ILE A 658 -4.84 14.26 -5.22
CA ILE A 658 -3.93 13.22 -4.71
C ILE A 658 -2.94 12.86 -5.82
N SER A 659 -1.65 12.85 -5.48
CA SER A 659 -0.56 12.38 -6.34
C SER A 659 0.57 11.78 -5.51
N HIS A 660 1.55 11.21 -6.18
CA HIS A 660 2.77 10.70 -5.56
C HIS A 660 3.95 10.78 -6.54
N GLY A 661 5.14 10.52 -6.02
CA GLY A 661 6.36 10.37 -6.80
C GLY A 661 7.40 9.52 -6.07
N LEU A 662 8.16 8.74 -6.84
CA LEU A 662 9.27 7.91 -6.38
C LEU A 662 10.16 7.48 -7.55
N ASN A 663 11.45 7.32 -7.29
CA ASN A 663 12.35 6.70 -8.26
C ASN A 663 13.42 5.83 -7.57
N PRO A 664 13.21 4.51 -7.47
CA PRO A 664 14.17 3.60 -6.84
C PRO A 664 15.54 3.56 -7.54
N VAL A 665 15.57 3.81 -8.85
CA VAL A 665 16.81 3.80 -9.65
C VAL A 665 17.69 4.98 -9.21
N LEU A 666 17.13 6.19 -9.20
CA LEU A 666 17.86 7.39 -8.79
C LEU A 666 18.32 7.33 -7.34
N ASN A 667 17.49 6.82 -6.42
CA ASN A 667 17.87 6.65 -5.01
C ASN A 667 19.03 5.66 -4.81
N THR A 668 19.16 4.66 -5.68
CA THR A 668 20.28 3.71 -5.65
C THR A 668 21.60 4.38 -6.08
N ILE A 669 21.51 5.33 -7.01
CA ILE A 669 22.66 6.08 -7.53
C ILE A 669 23.09 7.18 -6.55
N ASP A 670 22.16 8.05 -6.15
CA ASP A 670 22.37 9.09 -5.13
C ASP A 670 21.07 9.33 -4.34
N PRO A 671 21.02 8.98 -3.04
CA PRO A 671 19.80 9.05 -2.24
C PRO A 671 19.32 10.47 -1.97
N TYR A 672 20.19 11.50 -2.05
CA TYR A 672 19.75 12.89 -1.89
C TYR A 672 19.06 13.37 -3.17
N HIS A 673 19.72 13.20 -4.33
CA HIS A 673 19.17 13.65 -5.60
C HIS A 673 17.93 12.85 -6.03
N GLY A 674 17.92 11.53 -5.82
CA GLY A 674 16.74 10.70 -6.07
C GLY A 674 15.55 11.09 -5.18
N SER A 675 15.80 11.45 -3.91
CA SER A 675 14.74 11.88 -2.99
C SER A 675 14.18 13.25 -3.36
N LEU A 676 15.03 14.19 -3.80
CA LEU A 676 14.55 15.47 -4.35
C LEU A 676 13.72 15.28 -5.62
N TRP A 677 14.14 14.35 -6.48
CA TRP A 677 13.39 14.01 -7.69
C TRP A 677 12.01 13.45 -7.35
N ALA A 678 11.92 12.50 -6.41
CA ALA A 678 10.65 11.94 -5.93
C ALA A 678 9.69 13.01 -5.38
N ALA A 679 10.20 13.94 -4.57
CA ALA A 679 9.39 15.05 -4.05
C ALA A 679 8.96 16.03 -5.16
N ALA A 680 9.85 16.33 -6.11
CA ALA A 680 9.55 17.23 -7.23
C ALA A 680 8.50 16.62 -8.17
N GLU A 681 8.60 15.33 -8.50
CA GLU A 681 7.62 14.61 -9.31
C GLU A 681 6.25 14.60 -8.62
N ALA A 682 6.18 14.22 -7.34
CA ALA A 682 4.93 14.17 -6.60
C ALA A 682 4.15 15.49 -6.65
N VAL A 683 4.85 16.61 -6.47
CA VAL A 683 4.26 17.96 -6.54
C VAL A 683 3.95 18.37 -7.98
N SER A 684 4.81 18.00 -8.95
CA SER A 684 4.55 18.26 -10.37
C SER A 684 3.24 17.63 -10.80
N ASN A 685 3.00 16.38 -10.40
CA ASN A 685 1.79 15.64 -10.71
C ASN A 685 0.50 16.33 -10.25
N ALA A 686 0.49 16.86 -9.02
CA ALA A 686 -0.66 17.62 -8.52
C ALA A 686 -0.82 18.97 -9.22
N VAL A 687 0.30 19.68 -9.48
CA VAL A 687 0.28 21.00 -10.13
C VAL A 687 -0.15 20.89 -11.60
N ALA A 688 0.19 19.82 -12.30
CA ALA A 688 -0.24 19.55 -13.67
C ALA A 688 -1.77 19.52 -13.79
N ALA A 689 -2.48 18.99 -12.77
CA ALA A 689 -3.95 19.03 -12.71
C ALA A 689 -4.51 20.38 -12.23
N GLY A 690 -3.66 21.33 -11.82
CA GLY A 690 -4.06 22.67 -11.39
C GLY A 690 -4.04 22.91 -9.89
N ALA A 691 -3.47 22.00 -9.08
CA ALA A 691 -3.35 22.21 -7.63
C ALA A 691 -2.52 23.46 -7.30
N ASN A 692 -2.87 24.13 -6.19
CA ASN A 692 -2.08 25.26 -5.70
C ASN A 692 -0.92 24.74 -4.84
N PRO A 693 0.36 25.00 -5.18
CA PRO A 693 1.51 24.60 -4.34
C PRO A 693 1.44 25.10 -2.90
N GLU A 694 0.72 26.19 -2.62
CA GLU A 694 0.56 26.74 -1.27
C GLU A 694 -0.62 26.13 -0.48
N GLU A 695 -1.37 25.21 -1.09
CA GLU A 695 -2.51 24.52 -0.45
C GLU A 695 -2.35 22.99 -0.48
N MET A 696 -1.10 22.52 -0.42
CA MET A 696 -0.73 21.11 -0.41
C MET A 696 0.13 20.75 0.79
N VAL A 697 0.09 19.47 1.16
CA VAL A 697 0.88 18.86 2.22
C VAL A 697 1.43 17.52 1.74
N LEU A 698 2.51 17.06 2.37
CA LEU A 698 3.28 15.90 1.95
C LEU A 698 3.21 14.77 2.99
N ILE A 699 3.43 13.53 2.52
CA ILE A 699 3.60 12.32 3.34
C ILE A 699 4.88 11.63 2.87
N ASP A 700 5.78 11.28 3.81
CA ASP A 700 7.05 10.60 3.52
C ASP A 700 6.98 9.09 3.86
N ASN A 701 7.40 8.23 2.93
CA ASN A 701 7.53 6.79 3.20
C ASN A 701 8.93 6.32 2.84
N PHE A 702 9.73 6.00 3.85
CA PHE A 702 11.11 5.53 3.72
C PHE A 702 11.18 4.01 3.76
N ILE A 703 11.46 3.37 2.64
CA ILE A 703 11.71 1.92 2.56
C ILE A 703 13.19 1.73 2.27
N TRP A 704 13.92 1.18 3.23
CA TRP A 704 15.38 1.15 3.21
C TRP A 704 15.94 -0.24 3.52
N PRO A 705 17.13 -0.57 3.00
CA PRO A 705 17.90 -1.70 3.52
C PRO A 705 18.11 -1.61 5.02
N PHE A 706 18.41 -2.76 5.63
CA PHE A 706 18.81 -2.83 7.03
C PHE A 706 19.88 -1.77 7.36
N PRO A 707 19.71 -0.97 8.43
CA PRO A 707 20.48 0.25 8.65
C PRO A 707 21.88 -0.02 9.21
N ASP A 708 22.72 -0.67 8.40
CA ASP A 708 24.18 -0.63 8.59
C ASP A 708 24.74 0.79 8.38
N GLU A 709 26.01 1.02 8.71
CA GLU A 709 26.56 2.40 8.72
C GLU A 709 26.40 3.10 7.37
N GLU A 710 26.57 2.38 6.26
CA GLU A 710 26.42 2.93 4.90
C GLU A 710 24.95 3.21 4.57
N SER A 711 24.06 2.23 4.77
CA SER A 711 22.63 2.37 4.44
C SER A 711 21.96 3.43 5.31
N LEU A 712 22.37 3.58 6.57
CA LEU A 712 21.94 4.68 7.43
C LEU A 712 22.48 6.04 6.96
N GLY A 713 23.68 6.06 6.38
CA GLY A 713 24.24 7.25 5.72
C GLY A 713 23.39 7.67 4.52
N ASP A 714 22.97 6.71 3.70
CA ASP A 714 22.08 6.97 2.56
C ASP A 714 20.70 7.46 3.03
N LEU A 715 20.14 6.86 4.09
CA LEU A 715 18.87 7.29 4.67
C LEU A 715 18.95 8.72 5.25
N ASP A 716 20.05 9.06 5.92
CA ASP A 716 20.31 10.39 6.44
C ASP A 716 20.30 11.46 5.33
N ARG A 717 20.85 11.13 4.15
CA ARG A 717 20.84 11.96 2.95
C ARG A 717 19.46 12.11 2.33
N ALA A 718 18.64 11.07 2.33
CA ALA A 718 17.24 11.17 1.90
C ALA A 718 16.44 12.12 2.81
N VAL A 719 16.66 12.09 4.12
CA VAL A 719 16.03 13.02 5.07
C VAL A 719 16.53 14.46 4.87
N ASP A 720 17.82 14.67 4.54
CA ASP A 720 18.32 16.00 4.15
C ASP A 720 17.55 16.56 2.94
N ALA A 721 17.32 15.73 1.91
CA ALA A 721 16.56 16.13 0.74
C ALA A 721 15.12 16.56 1.08
N CYS A 722 14.43 15.81 1.94
CA CYS A 722 13.09 16.19 2.42
C CYS A 722 13.10 17.54 3.14
N VAL A 723 14.08 17.77 4.04
CA VAL A 723 14.20 19.03 4.77
C VAL A 723 14.46 20.20 3.82
N ASP A 724 15.40 20.06 2.89
CA ASP A 724 15.75 21.10 1.92
C ASP A 724 14.55 21.40 0.99
N PHE A 725 13.78 20.38 0.61
CA PHE A 725 12.56 20.55 -0.17
C PHE A 725 11.49 21.35 0.58
N VAL A 726 11.24 21.04 1.86
CA VAL A 726 10.30 21.79 2.72
C VAL A 726 10.77 23.24 2.85
N GLN A 727 12.06 23.48 3.06
CA GLN A 727 12.61 24.83 3.18
C GLN A 727 12.49 25.65 1.88
N ALA A 728 12.71 25.01 0.73
CA ALA A 728 12.62 25.67 -0.57
C ALA A 728 11.18 25.97 -1.00
N THR A 729 10.24 25.07 -0.69
CA THR A 729 8.86 25.13 -1.21
C THR A 729 7.84 25.64 -0.19
N GLY A 730 8.11 25.50 1.10
CA GLY A 730 7.17 25.75 2.19
C GLY A 730 6.12 24.64 2.40
N MET A 731 6.18 23.54 1.64
CA MET A 731 5.23 22.43 1.74
C MET A 731 5.65 21.46 2.84
N PRO A 732 4.87 21.26 3.93
CA PRO A 732 5.29 20.42 5.04
C PRO A 732 4.98 18.94 4.82
N PHE A 733 5.84 18.06 5.35
CA PHE A 733 5.51 16.66 5.60
C PHE A 733 4.70 16.55 6.90
N ILE A 734 3.47 16.02 6.86
CA ILE A 734 2.59 16.00 8.05
C ILE A 734 2.30 14.58 8.58
N SER A 735 2.69 13.57 7.81
CA SER A 735 2.59 12.15 8.17
C SER A 735 3.71 11.39 7.45
N GLY A 736 3.95 10.16 7.88
CA GLY A 736 4.90 9.30 7.20
C GLY A 736 5.01 7.90 7.81
N LYS A 737 5.92 7.10 7.26
CA LYS A 737 6.25 5.75 7.71
C LYS A 737 7.67 5.35 7.30
N ASP A 738 8.27 4.42 8.03
CA ASP A 738 9.51 3.76 7.66
C ASP A 738 9.42 2.23 7.68
N SER A 739 10.15 1.58 6.77
CA SER A 739 10.34 0.14 6.66
C SER A 739 11.81 -0.15 6.38
N LEU A 740 12.55 -0.53 7.41
CA LEU A 740 14.03 -0.63 7.38
C LEU A 740 14.56 -2.08 7.28
N SER A 741 13.78 -2.99 6.66
CA SER A 741 14.10 -4.41 6.55
C SER A 741 14.24 -4.89 5.10
N SER A 742 14.58 -3.99 4.18
CA SER A 742 14.72 -4.31 2.74
C SER A 742 16.10 -4.89 2.42
N THR A 743 16.46 -5.96 3.13
CA THR A 743 17.69 -6.75 2.93
C THR A 743 17.35 -8.24 2.92
N TYR A 744 17.94 -8.99 1.99
CA TYR A 744 17.90 -10.45 1.93
C TYR A 744 19.29 -11.05 2.19
N ARG A 745 19.32 -12.11 3.00
CA ARG A 745 20.52 -12.92 3.30
C ARG A 745 20.28 -14.39 2.97
N GLY A 746 21.05 -14.92 2.01
CA GLY A 746 21.07 -16.33 1.64
C GLY A 746 21.96 -17.17 2.57
N SER A 747 21.67 -18.47 2.65
CA SER A 747 22.48 -19.42 3.44
C SER A 747 23.88 -19.65 2.84
N ASP A 748 24.02 -19.36 1.55
CA ASP A 748 25.26 -19.37 0.77
C ASP A 748 26.14 -18.13 0.97
N GLY A 749 25.70 -17.17 1.79
CA GLY A 749 26.39 -15.90 2.03
C GLY A 749 25.97 -14.77 1.08
N THR A 750 25.00 -15.00 0.19
CA THR A 750 24.44 -13.95 -0.67
C THR A 750 23.83 -12.83 0.17
N LEU A 751 24.21 -11.58 -0.10
CA LEU A 751 23.64 -10.37 0.51
C LEU A 751 23.06 -9.50 -0.59
N LEU A 752 21.74 -9.30 -0.58
CA LEU A 752 21.03 -8.42 -1.50
C LEU A 752 20.40 -7.27 -0.70
N LYS A 753 20.90 -6.05 -0.92
CA LYS A 753 20.24 -4.81 -0.49
C LYS A 753 19.26 -4.40 -1.59
N ILE A 754 17.98 -4.34 -1.25
CA ILE A 754 16.95 -3.92 -2.20
C ILE A 754 17.05 -2.40 -2.40
N PRO A 755 16.72 -1.86 -3.59
CA PRO A 755 16.83 -0.44 -3.86
C PRO A 755 16.14 0.40 -2.79
N PRO A 756 16.81 1.45 -2.27
CA PRO A 756 16.16 2.38 -1.37
C PRO A 756 15.01 3.12 -2.07
N VAL A 757 13.85 3.22 -1.40
CA VAL A 757 12.65 3.88 -1.92
C VAL A 757 12.25 4.98 -0.95
N LEU A 758 12.14 6.20 -1.45
CA LEU A 758 11.35 7.25 -0.83
C LEU A 758 10.12 7.45 -1.71
N CYS A 759 8.94 7.17 -1.18
CA CYS A 759 7.69 7.56 -1.80
C CYS A 759 7.17 8.82 -1.12
N VAL A 760 7.05 9.90 -1.89
CA VAL A 760 6.43 11.15 -1.46
C VAL A 760 5.02 11.17 -1.99
N SER A 761 4.03 11.23 -1.10
CA SER A 761 2.63 11.42 -1.50
C SER A 761 2.20 12.86 -1.19
N VAL A 762 1.37 13.42 -2.07
CA VAL A 762 0.84 14.77 -1.97
C VAL A 762 -0.67 14.69 -1.87
N PHE A 763 -1.23 15.49 -0.97
CA PHE A 763 -2.64 15.83 -1.08
C PHE A 763 -2.88 17.30 -0.77
N GLY A 764 -3.97 17.84 -1.30
CA GLY A 764 -4.31 19.25 -1.14
C GLY A 764 -5.74 19.54 -1.52
N ARG A 765 -6.14 20.81 -1.37
CA ARG A 765 -7.49 21.27 -1.66
C ARG A 765 -7.53 22.10 -2.94
N ILE A 766 -8.63 22.00 -3.68
CA ILE A 766 -8.89 22.76 -4.91
C ILE A 766 -10.21 23.52 -4.71
N ALA A 767 -10.23 24.83 -4.94
CA ALA A 767 -11.44 25.63 -4.72
C ALA A 767 -12.55 25.35 -5.75
N ASP A 768 -12.18 24.98 -6.98
CA ASP A 768 -13.12 24.69 -8.06
C ASP A 768 -12.58 23.62 -9.01
N VAL A 769 -13.13 22.41 -8.91
CA VAL A 769 -12.76 21.27 -9.77
C VAL A 769 -13.03 21.51 -11.26
N GLN A 770 -13.87 22.47 -11.64
CA GLN A 770 -14.12 22.76 -13.06
C GLN A 770 -12.94 23.45 -13.75
N LYS A 771 -11.95 23.91 -12.99
CA LYS A 771 -10.75 24.58 -13.51
C LYS A 771 -9.55 23.66 -13.66
N THR A 772 -9.68 22.39 -13.27
CA THR A 772 -8.61 21.41 -13.45
C THR A 772 -8.44 21.07 -14.92
N VAL A 773 -7.23 20.70 -15.31
CA VAL A 773 -6.92 20.22 -16.66
C VAL A 773 -6.46 18.77 -16.59
N SER A 774 -6.54 18.06 -17.72
CA SER A 774 -6.01 16.69 -17.87
C SER A 774 -4.85 16.69 -18.86
N ALA A 775 -4.12 15.57 -18.93
CA ALA A 775 -2.92 15.46 -19.75
C ALA A 775 -3.21 15.42 -21.27
N ASP A 776 -4.33 14.85 -21.70
CA ASP A 776 -4.63 14.66 -23.13
C ASP A 776 -4.76 15.97 -23.92
N PHE A 777 -4.15 16.03 -25.11
CA PHE A 777 -4.29 17.18 -25.99
C PHE A 777 -5.75 17.41 -26.41
N LYS A 778 -6.19 18.66 -26.37
CA LYS A 778 -7.59 19.05 -26.59
C LYS A 778 -7.92 19.32 -28.03
N ARG A 779 -7.00 19.88 -28.81
CA ARG A 779 -7.26 20.26 -30.20
C ARG A 779 -6.00 20.42 -31.03
N THR A 780 -6.19 20.48 -32.35
CA THR A 780 -5.15 20.72 -33.34
C THR A 780 -4.81 22.21 -33.47
N GLY A 781 -3.56 22.53 -33.81
CA GLY A 781 -3.08 23.91 -34.01
C GLY A 781 -2.76 24.65 -32.71
N SER A 782 -2.77 23.96 -31.58
CA SER A 782 -2.33 24.51 -30.29
C SER A 782 -0.81 24.54 -30.22
N SER A 783 -0.25 25.52 -29.52
CA SER A 783 1.19 25.57 -29.23
C SER A 783 1.53 24.58 -28.12
N ILE A 784 2.64 23.87 -28.30
CA ILE A 784 3.23 22.97 -27.30
C ILE A 784 4.42 23.67 -26.66
N ILE A 785 4.32 23.94 -25.37
CA ILE A 785 5.33 24.65 -24.59
C ILE A 785 5.97 23.67 -23.60
N LEU A 786 7.29 23.59 -23.60
CA LEU A 786 8.06 22.93 -22.56
C LEU A 786 8.41 23.96 -21.49
N VAL A 787 8.06 23.69 -20.24
CA VAL A 787 8.28 24.57 -19.08
C VAL A 787 9.12 23.85 -18.03
N GLY A 788 10.07 24.54 -17.41
CA GLY A 788 10.98 23.98 -16.41
C GLY A 788 12.43 23.92 -16.89
N LYS A 789 13.36 23.82 -15.94
CA LYS A 789 14.79 23.81 -16.21
C LYS A 789 15.28 22.38 -16.41
N ARG A 790 16.03 22.16 -17.49
CA ARG A 790 16.63 20.85 -17.81
C ARG A 790 18.09 21.03 -18.22
N GLU A 791 18.95 20.16 -17.70
CA GLU A 791 20.32 20.02 -18.18
C GLU A 791 20.39 18.74 -19.01
N LEU A 792 20.32 18.88 -20.34
CA LEU A 792 20.06 17.75 -21.25
C LEU A 792 21.10 16.62 -21.20
N GLU A 793 22.31 16.89 -20.75
CA GLU A 793 23.37 15.87 -20.62
C GLU A 793 23.20 14.99 -19.36
N GLN A 794 22.29 15.35 -18.45
CA GLN A 794 22.01 14.63 -17.22
C GLN A 794 20.99 13.51 -17.45
N MET A 795 21.49 12.36 -17.92
CA MET A 795 20.69 11.22 -18.36
C MET A 795 20.79 10.01 -17.42
N GLY A 796 21.57 10.11 -16.34
CA GLY A 796 21.81 9.03 -15.41
C GLY A 796 20.51 8.52 -14.79
N GLY A 797 20.30 7.21 -14.83
CA GLY A 797 19.10 6.55 -14.31
C GLY A 797 17.87 6.60 -15.22
N SER A 798 17.96 7.21 -16.40
CA SER A 798 16.85 7.27 -17.35
C SER A 798 16.53 5.92 -17.98
N ALA A 799 15.27 5.71 -18.39
CA ALA A 799 14.84 4.52 -19.14
C ALA A 799 15.67 4.31 -20.43
N TYR A 800 16.07 5.40 -21.09
CA TYR A 800 16.96 5.33 -22.25
C TYR A 800 18.36 4.80 -21.89
N TYR A 801 18.96 5.30 -20.80
CA TYR A 801 20.28 4.82 -20.37
C TYR A 801 20.22 3.37 -19.87
N ASP A 802 19.15 2.96 -19.19
CA ASP A 802 18.95 1.57 -18.78
C ASP A 802 18.88 0.64 -20.00
N LEU A 803 18.08 0.99 -21.02
CA LEU A 803 17.96 0.23 -22.27
C LEU A 803 19.28 0.06 -23.05
N GLU A 804 20.20 1.00 -22.91
CA GLU A 804 21.50 1.01 -23.58
C GLU A 804 22.65 0.54 -22.67
N GLY A 805 22.38 0.23 -21.39
CA GLY A 805 23.39 -0.15 -20.40
C GLY A 805 24.41 0.97 -20.13
N LEU A 806 23.94 2.22 -20.10
CA LEU A 806 24.75 3.42 -19.94
C LEU A 806 24.61 4.02 -18.53
N GLU A 807 25.65 4.72 -18.11
CA GLU A 807 25.69 5.49 -16.87
C GLU A 807 26.04 6.95 -17.20
N GLY A 808 25.63 7.87 -16.34
CA GLY A 808 25.91 9.29 -16.52
C GLY A 808 25.47 10.13 -15.33
N PRO A 809 25.59 11.46 -15.43
CA PRO A 809 25.21 12.37 -14.36
C PRO A 809 23.68 12.37 -14.18
N LEU A 810 23.25 12.41 -12.92
CA LEU A 810 21.83 12.44 -12.55
C LEU A 810 21.16 13.79 -12.88
N PRO A 811 19.85 13.79 -13.20
CA PRO A 811 19.08 15.03 -13.36
C PRO A 811 19.03 15.81 -12.04
N ALA A 812 19.52 17.05 -12.06
CA ALA A 812 19.57 17.93 -10.91
C ALA A 812 18.30 18.80 -10.84
N ILE A 813 17.63 18.78 -9.69
CA ILE A 813 16.47 19.63 -9.41
C ILE A 813 16.93 21.00 -8.90
N ASP A 814 16.55 22.08 -9.61
CA ASP A 814 16.88 23.46 -9.21
C ASP A 814 15.80 24.02 -8.26
N LEU A 815 15.99 23.79 -6.97
CA LEU A 815 15.09 24.23 -5.89
C LEU A 815 14.83 25.75 -5.89
N ASN A 816 15.72 26.58 -6.44
CA ASN A 816 15.52 28.03 -6.48
C ASN A 816 14.42 28.44 -7.46
N THR A 817 14.22 27.67 -8.52
CA THR A 817 13.25 27.97 -9.58
C THR A 817 11.99 27.11 -9.49
N LEU A 818 12.09 25.92 -8.87
CA LEU A 818 11.01 24.93 -8.79
C LEU A 818 9.70 25.51 -8.23
N GLY A 819 9.77 26.18 -7.08
CA GLY A 819 8.59 26.79 -6.45
C GLY A 819 7.94 27.87 -7.33
N LEU A 820 8.72 28.63 -8.10
CA LEU A 820 8.19 29.62 -9.04
C LEU A 820 7.54 28.95 -10.25
N THR A 821 8.15 27.88 -10.79
CA THR A 821 7.57 27.06 -11.87
C THR A 821 6.19 26.57 -11.46
N PHE A 822 6.06 25.93 -10.29
CA PHE A 822 4.78 25.43 -9.80
C PHE A 822 3.72 26.53 -9.67
N LYS A 823 4.09 27.68 -9.08
CA LYS A 823 3.16 28.83 -8.94
C LYS A 823 2.70 29.35 -10.30
N LYS A 824 3.59 29.44 -11.29
CA LYS A 824 3.26 29.92 -12.64
C LYS A 824 2.34 28.95 -13.38
N LEU A 825 2.59 27.64 -13.29
CA LEU A 825 1.73 26.61 -13.86
C LEU A 825 0.31 26.69 -13.27
N HIS A 826 0.20 26.64 -11.94
CA HIS A 826 -1.09 26.77 -11.25
C HIS A 826 -1.85 28.03 -11.67
N GLN A 827 -1.19 29.19 -11.67
CA GLN A 827 -1.82 30.46 -12.06
C GLN A 827 -2.32 30.45 -13.50
N ALA A 828 -1.58 29.84 -14.43
CA ALA A 828 -1.96 29.75 -15.83
C ALA A 828 -3.15 28.81 -16.04
N ILE A 829 -3.18 27.66 -15.35
CA ILE A 829 -4.29 26.70 -15.37
C ILE A 829 -5.58 27.37 -14.85
N ILE A 830 -5.54 27.98 -13.66
CA ILE A 830 -6.73 28.60 -13.05
C ILE A 830 -7.27 29.80 -13.86
N LYS A 831 -6.43 30.44 -14.68
CA LYS A 831 -6.82 31.50 -15.63
C LYS A 831 -7.36 30.97 -16.96
N GLY A 832 -7.36 29.66 -17.19
CA GLY A 832 -7.78 29.03 -18.45
C GLY A 832 -6.83 29.28 -19.62
N GLN A 833 -5.55 29.56 -19.34
CA GLN A 833 -4.52 29.80 -20.38
C GLN A 833 -3.86 28.50 -20.85
N ILE A 834 -4.04 27.42 -20.09
CA ILE A 834 -3.52 26.08 -20.36
C ILE A 834 -4.72 25.17 -20.66
N LEU A 835 -4.65 24.42 -21.76
CA LEU A 835 -5.69 23.51 -22.21
C LEU A 835 -5.46 22.08 -21.70
N ALA A 836 -4.20 21.67 -21.68
CA ALA A 836 -3.73 20.38 -21.18
C ALA A 836 -2.32 20.56 -20.59
N CYS A 837 -1.99 19.77 -19.58
CA CYS A 837 -0.69 19.80 -18.93
C CYS A 837 -0.30 18.39 -18.50
N HIS A 838 0.95 18.02 -18.73
CA HIS A 838 1.52 16.74 -18.32
C HIS A 838 2.95 16.98 -17.82
N ASP A 839 3.35 16.33 -16.73
CA ASP A 839 4.69 16.42 -16.17
C ASP A 839 5.73 15.65 -17.04
N ILE A 840 7.01 15.81 -16.70
CA ILE A 840 8.11 15.07 -17.31
C ILE A 840 8.76 14.19 -16.23
N SER A 841 8.54 12.90 -16.36
CA SER A 841 9.03 11.83 -15.47
C SER A 841 9.77 10.76 -16.30
N GLU A 842 9.58 9.46 -16.01
CA GLU A 842 10.20 8.37 -16.76
C GLU A 842 9.83 8.40 -18.25
N GLY A 843 10.81 8.15 -19.13
CA GLY A 843 10.67 8.25 -20.58
C GLY A 843 10.74 9.68 -21.12
N GLY A 844 10.77 10.69 -20.26
CA GLY A 844 11.06 12.09 -20.59
C GLY A 844 9.99 12.76 -21.45
N VAL A 845 10.40 13.74 -22.25
CA VAL A 845 9.52 14.44 -23.21
C VAL A 845 8.90 13.47 -24.21
N ALA A 846 9.60 12.39 -24.54
CA ALA A 846 9.13 11.37 -25.46
C ALA A 846 7.85 10.69 -24.93
N ALA A 847 7.87 10.19 -23.69
CA ALA A 847 6.72 9.55 -23.08
C ALA A 847 5.55 10.54 -22.93
N ALA A 848 5.79 11.68 -22.28
CA ALA A 848 4.76 12.69 -22.07
C ALA A 848 4.09 13.13 -23.38
N LEU A 849 4.86 13.42 -24.42
CA LEU A 849 4.31 13.81 -25.71
C LEU A 849 3.45 12.72 -26.35
N ALA A 850 3.90 11.46 -26.29
CA ALA A 850 3.17 10.33 -26.84
C ALA A 850 1.84 10.11 -26.11
N GLU A 851 1.85 10.16 -24.78
CA GLU A 851 0.68 9.97 -23.92
C GLU A 851 -0.37 11.08 -24.15
N MET A 852 0.06 12.34 -24.22
CA MET A 852 -0.82 13.46 -24.59
C MET A 852 -1.44 13.28 -25.99
N CYS A 853 -0.67 12.76 -26.96
CA CYS A 853 -1.14 12.46 -28.32
C CYS A 853 -2.15 11.29 -28.34
N PHE A 854 -1.91 10.23 -27.55
CA PHE A 854 -2.81 9.09 -27.45
C PHE A 854 -4.19 9.53 -26.95
N GLY A 855 -4.23 10.30 -25.86
CA GLY A 855 -5.48 10.80 -25.29
C GLY A 855 -6.27 11.71 -26.22
N GLY A 856 -5.57 12.62 -26.91
CA GLY A 856 -6.19 13.54 -27.85
C GLY A 856 -6.58 12.91 -29.19
N GLY A 857 -6.04 11.73 -29.51
CA GLY A 857 -6.22 11.10 -30.83
C GLY A 857 -5.62 11.92 -31.98
N ILE A 858 -4.66 12.80 -31.68
CA ILE A 858 -4.01 13.74 -32.59
C ILE A 858 -2.49 13.66 -32.43
N GLY A 859 -1.74 14.16 -33.40
CA GLY A 859 -0.28 14.13 -33.39
C GLY A 859 0.36 15.48 -33.09
N ALA A 860 1.67 15.56 -33.25
CA ALA A 860 2.46 16.76 -32.95
C ALA A 860 3.61 16.95 -33.92
N THR A 861 3.98 18.20 -34.16
CA THR A 861 5.23 18.57 -34.84
C THR A 861 6.14 19.27 -33.84
N ILE A 862 7.32 18.71 -33.60
CA ILE A 862 8.31 19.22 -32.65
C ILE A 862 9.55 19.71 -33.40
N THR A 863 10.08 20.86 -33.01
CA THR A 863 11.30 21.45 -33.57
C THR A 863 12.27 21.80 -32.44
N ILE A 864 13.52 21.35 -32.59
CA ILE A 864 14.63 21.71 -31.71
C ILE A 864 15.69 22.51 -32.46
N GLU A 865 16.58 23.17 -31.71
CA GLU A 865 17.75 23.84 -32.28
C GLU A 865 18.73 22.83 -32.90
N ASN A 866 19.40 23.21 -34.00
CA ASN A 866 20.34 22.32 -34.73
C ASN A 866 21.51 21.78 -33.88
N LYS A 867 21.92 22.50 -32.84
CA LYS A 867 23.01 22.10 -31.94
C LYS A 867 22.55 21.15 -30.83
N THR A 868 21.24 21.01 -30.65
CA THR A 868 20.66 20.18 -29.59
C THR A 868 20.65 18.73 -30.01
N ARG A 869 21.14 17.84 -29.14
CA ARG A 869 21.07 16.41 -29.35
C ARG A 869 19.62 15.91 -29.20
N PRO A 870 19.04 15.27 -30.23
CA PRO A 870 17.63 14.87 -30.19
C PRO A 870 17.34 13.76 -29.18
N ASP A 871 18.24 12.80 -28.99
CA ASP A 871 18.12 11.75 -27.99
C ASP A 871 18.11 12.32 -26.56
N TYR A 872 19.00 13.25 -26.26
CA TYR A 872 19.06 13.90 -24.95
C TYR A 872 17.82 14.78 -24.71
N PHE A 873 17.36 15.49 -25.74
CA PHE A 873 16.15 16.31 -25.66
C PHE A 873 14.90 15.46 -25.37
N LEU A 874 14.76 14.33 -26.05
CA LEU A 874 13.60 13.44 -25.94
C LEU A 874 13.59 12.69 -24.61
N PHE A 875 14.72 12.13 -24.20
CA PHE A 875 14.76 11.11 -23.15
C PHE A 875 15.33 11.57 -21.79
N ASN A 876 15.69 12.85 -21.63
CA ASN A 876 16.06 13.37 -20.30
C ASN A 876 14.83 13.45 -19.38
N GLU A 877 14.95 12.87 -18.18
CA GLU A 877 13.89 12.64 -17.19
C GLU A 877 14.06 13.56 -15.97
N THR A 878 13.90 14.87 -16.17
CA THR A 878 14.03 15.86 -15.08
C THR A 878 12.66 16.24 -14.54
N ALA A 879 12.36 15.83 -13.30
CA ALA A 879 11.13 16.23 -12.60
C ALA A 879 11.05 17.76 -12.39
N GLY A 880 9.84 18.28 -12.19
CA GLY A 880 9.60 19.73 -12.13
C GLY A 880 9.53 20.42 -13.49
N CYS A 881 9.44 19.63 -14.57
CA CYS A 881 9.25 20.10 -15.94
C CYS A 881 7.90 19.60 -16.48
N PHE A 882 7.35 20.32 -17.46
CA PHE A 882 6.00 20.10 -17.97
C PHE A 882 5.90 20.30 -19.48
N LEU A 883 5.06 19.51 -20.14
CA LEU A 883 4.50 19.82 -21.45
C LEU A 883 3.12 20.47 -21.27
N VAL A 884 2.94 21.59 -21.95
CA VAL A 884 1.75 22.42 -21.83
C VAL A 884 1.16 22.68 -23.21
N GLU A 885 -0.13 22.40 -23.36
CA GLU A 885 -0.91 22.83 -24.52
C GLU A 885 -1.51 24.21 -24.26
N MET A 886 -1.26 25.16 -25.16
CA MET A 886 -1.82 26.51 -25.11
C MET A 886 -2.44 26.90 -26.44
N ASP A 887 -3.43 27.80 -26.41
CA ASP A 887 -3.91 28.47 -27.62
C ASP A 887 -2.75 29.17 -28.34
N SER A 888 -2.70 29.10 -29.67
CA SER A 888 -1.62 29.69 -30.49
C SER A 888 -1.49 31.19 -30.32
N GLU A 889 -2.57 31.88 -29.94
CA GLU A 889 -2.60 33.32 -29.71
C GLU A 889 -2.17 33.72 -28.29
N THR A 890 -1.97 32.75 -27.38
CA THR A 890 -1.55 33.04 -26.01
C THR A 890 -0.06 33.34 -25.95
N ASP A 891 0.30 34.50 -25.39
CA ASP A 891 1.70 34.88 -25.17
C ASP A 891 2.32 34.08 -24.01
N TYR A 892 2.89 32.92 -24.36
CA TYR A 892 3.55 32.04 -23.40
C TYR A 892 4.76 32.69 -22.71
N ASN A 893 5.44 33.66 -23.34
CA ASN A 893 6.59 34.35 -22.72
C ASN A 893 6.14 35.24 -21.55
N ALA A 894 4.99 35.89 -21.70
CA ALA A 894 4.38 36.65 -20.62
C ALA A 894 3.90 35.74 -19.49
N VAL A 895 3.28 34.60 -19.81
CA VAL A 895 2.76 33.64 -18.83
C VAL A 895 3.90 33.08 -17.97
N PHE A 896 4.94 32.51 -18.60
CA PHE A 896 6.05 31.83 -17.92
C PHE A 896 7.27 32.73 -17.68
N SER A 897 7.09 34.05 -17.71
CA SER A 897 8.16 35.00 -17.39
C SER A 897 8.81 34.68 -16.03
N GLY A 898 10.15 34.59 -16.02
CA GLY A 898 10.96 34.23 -14.86
C GLY A 898 11.21 32.74 -14.65
N VAL A 899 10.60 31.87 -15.47
CA VAL A 899 10.79 30.42 -15.46
C VAL A 899 11.38 30.00 -16.81
N PRO A 900 12.33 29.05 -16.88
CA PRO A 900 12.79 28.51 -18.15
C PRO A 900 11.63 27.88 -18.93
N HIS A 901 11.44 28.30 -20.18
CA HIS A 901 10.37 27.79 -21.04
C HIS A 901 10.75 27.95 -22.52
N ILE A 902 10.17 27.13 -23.38
CA ILE A 902 10.37 27.18 -24.83
C ILE A 902 9.16 26.60 -25.56
N LYS A 903 8.72 27.27 -26.65
CA LYS A 903 7.78 26.65 -27.60
C LYS A 903 8.54 25.60 -28.41
N ILE A 904 8.12 24.34 -28.28
CA ILE A 904 8.78 23.22 -28.96
C ILE A 904 8.02 22.77 -30.20
N GLY A 905 6.77 23.17 -30.37
CA GLY A 905 5.97 22.65 -31.48
C GLY A 905 4.52 23.05 -31.47
N ASP A 906 3.75 22.36 -32.30
CA ASP A 906 2.31 22.54 -32.47
C ASP A 906 1.59 21.18 -32.62
N THR A 907 0.36 21.08 -32.12
CA THR A 907 -0.50 19.89 -32.31
C THR A 907 -1.02 19.83 -33.74
N THR A 908 -1.20 18.64 -34.30
CA THR A 908 -1.59 18.43 -35.70
C THR A 908 -2.68 17.39 -35.86
N SER A 909 -3.44 17.45 -36.96
CA SER A 909 -4.54 16.51 -37.22
C SER A 909 -4.09 15.10 -37.63
N LYS A 910 -2.81 14.89 -37.94
CA LYS A 910 -2.28 13.59 -38.33
C LYS A 910 -1.91 12.80 -37.07
N ARG A 911 -2.11 11.48 -37.09
CA ARG A 911 -1.76 10.58 -35.98
C ARG A 911 -0.28 10.17 -36.00
N GLU A 912 0.60 11.17 -36.10
CA GLU A 912 2.05 10.98 -36.16
C GLU A 912 2.76 12.06 -35.33
N ILE A 913 3.93 11.73 -34.79
CA ILE A 913 4.86 12.70 -34.21
C ILE A 913 5.96 12.94 -35.24
N SER A 914 6.10 14.19 -35.69
CA SER A 914 7.16 14.62 -36.61
C SER A 914 8.19 15.46 -35.86
N PHE A 915 9.47 15.14 -36.00
CA PHE A 915 10.54 15.75 -35.23
C PHE A 915 11.59 16.40 -36.16
N PHE A 916 11.90 17.67 -35.91
CA PHE A 916 12.76 18.49 -36.75
C PHE A 916 13.93 19.11 -35.95
N ALA A 917 15.07 19.29 -36.59
CA ALA A 917 16.17 20.11 -36.09
C ALA A 917 16.47 21.22 -37.10
N GLY A 918 16.32 22.48 -36.67
CA GLY A 918 16.57 23.68 -37.50
C GLY A 918 15.94 23.63 -38.90
N GLY A 919 14.72 23.08 -38.99
CA GLY A 919 13.94 22.97 -40.23
C GLY A 919 14.18 21.71 -41.06
N SER A 920 15.14 20.84 -40.68
CA SER A 920 15.35 19.54 -41.32
C SER A 920 14.60 18.44 -40.56
N GLU A 921 13.82 17.61 -41.26
CA GLU A 921 13.13 16.47 -40.66
C GLU A 921 14.18 15.46 -40.18
N LEU A 922 14.17 15.13 -38.89
CA LEU A 922 15.01 14.08 -38.31
C LEU A 922 14.32 12.73 -38.44
N PHE A 923 13.06 12.66 -38.01
CA PHE A 923 12.23 11.48 -38.16
C PHE A 923 10.74 11.80 -38.04
N ARG A 924 9.93 10.81 -38.37
CA ARG A 924 8.49 10.77 -38.12
C ARG A 924 8.10 9.38 -37.65
N VAL A 925 7.20 9.30 -36.67
CA VAL A 925 6.70 8.04 -36.12
C VAL A 925 5.18 8.06 -36.02
N ASP A 926 4.54 7.01 -36.52
CA ASP A 926 3.10 6.80 -36.38
C ASP A 926 2.76 6.45 -34.92
N LEU A 927 1.66 7.01 -34.39
CA LEU A 927 1.28 6.75 -32.99
C LEU A 927 0.99 5.27 -32.72
N GLY A 928 0.56 4.50 -33.73
CA GLY A 928 0.35 3.06 -33.65
C GLY A 928 1.62 2.27 -33.33
N LEU A 929 2.78 2.72 -33.82
CA LEU A 929 4.06 2.09 -33.51
C LEU A 929 4.53 2.36 -32.08
N LEU A 930 4.06 3.45 -31.47
CA LEU A 930 4.38 3.79 -30.07
C LEU A 930 3.41 3.13 -29.08
N ILE A 931 2.12 3.06 -29.43
CA ILE A 931 1.08 2.55 -28.52
C ILE A 931 1.19 1.02 -28.33
N GLU A 932 1.60 0.28 -29.35
CA GLU A 932 1.73 -1.18 -29.30
C GLU A 932 2.75 -1.65 -28.24
N PRO A 933 4.03 -1.20 -28.24
CA PRO A 933 4.96 -1.55 -27.18
C PRO A 933 4.55 -0.95 -25.83
N TRP A 934 3.92 0.24 -25.81
CA TRP A 934 3.47 0.88 -24.58
C TRP A 934 2.39 0.08 -23.84
N LYS A 935 1.44 -0.56 -24.54
CA LYS A 935 0.40 -1.39 -23.90
C LYS A 935 0.82 -2.86 -23.71
N GLY A 936 1.76 -3.34 -24.52
CA GLY A 936 2.02 -4.78 -24.67
C GLY A 936 2.42 -5.53 -23.38
N LEU A 937 3.27 -4.95 -22.53
CA LEU A 937 3.78 -5.67 -21.35
C LEU A 937 2.66 -6.01 -20.36
N MET A 938 1.87 -5.03 -19.92
CA MET A 938 0.82 -5.28 -18.93
C MET A 938 -0.36 -6.05 -19.53
N GLN A 939 -0.69 -5.88 -20.82
CA GLN A 939 -1.69 -6.70 -21.50
C GLN A 939 -1.30 -8.18 -21.50
N LYS A 940 0.00 -8.48 -21.76
CA LYS A 940 0.54 -9.83 -21.61
C LYS A 940 0.38 -10.31 -20.16
N VAL A 941 0.92 -9.59 -19.17
CA VAL A 941 0.89 -10.04 -17.76
C VAL A 941 -0.52 -10.34 -17.24
N PHE A 942 -1.52 -9.56 -17.66
CA PHE A 942 -2.90 -9.67 -17.18
C PHE A 942 -3.85 -10.39 -18.14
N ASN A 943 -3.38 -10.84 -19.31
CA ASN A 943 -4.19 -11.43 -20.37
C ASN A 943 -5.41 -10.54 -20.73
N ALA A 944 -5.14 -9.26 -21.00
CA ALA A 944 -6.13 -8.19 -21.17
C ALA A 944 -6.29 -7.72 -22.61
#